data_AF-A0A2I0CZU1-F1
#
_entry.id   AF-A0A2I0CZU1-F1
#
_cell.length_a   1.000
_cell.length_b   1.000
_cell.length_c   1.000
_cell.angle_alpha   90.00
_cell.angle_beta   90.00
_cell.angle_gamma   90.00
#
_symmetry.space_group_name_H-M   'P 1'
#
loop_
_entity.id
_entity.type
_entity.pdbx_description
1 polymer ?
#
loop_
_entity_poly.entity_id
_entity_poly.type
_entity_poly.pdbx_seq_one_letter_code
_entity_poly.pdbx_strand_id
1 'polypeptide(L)'
;MLKLSPVMEAYEKTLLDGLHQQIAIAKEARLRGLDPSTDVEIPIASDLADRVEVLTGVKGVAARIRELEATMSREEAALRIGDDFVARRFGEKDIMEVLDHSIRVAMALLTEGVVSAPTEGIAKVSLGKNDDGTQYLMIFYAGPIRSAGGTAQAMSVLVGDYVRQKLGINRYIARQEEVERYVEEIRQYNSIMNLQYLPSEAEIRLIIENCPVCIDGEATEQEEVSGHRNLERVETNVVRGGMALVIGEGIAGKARKLKGRVEKMKMEGWDWLDKLIAGAAKSGDGGKTAGIKPLDKYLRDLIGGRPVFSYPMRKGGFRLRYGRSRNTGFAAAGMHPATLYILGEFLATGTQMKTERPGKACGVVPVDTIEGPTVRLREGSVLRIDDEATAKRLGPGIEKILDVGEILISFGEFLENNHPLVPAGYCEEWWQLDAGDGVNPPKDEKEALAYAQNGGYLHPAWTWFWDDITADQIRAVAEYVAAKGVVKENGLHIPNDPAIKAALEEMLLTHDLHDDVIVIHTYLAFISGLGLDGNLKKRDSWQTLPADAAPLDLVMHLSGLKMRSRSGTRIGGRMGRPGKSKPRKMNPPPHVLFPLGDSGGARRSCQSASTHTAEIDADNVDPDVQKEAGSIESEVGRRRGAQCGEIPYLTRCDRCGGHTPFACPSTTCG
;
A
#
# COMPACT_ATOMS: atom_id res chain seq x y z
N MET A 1 24.89 15.92 5.76
CA MET A 1 24.01 17.06 5.44
C MET A 1 23.99 17.27 3.93
N LEU A 2 22.80 17.38 3.35
CA LEU A 2 22.65 17.74 1.94
C LEU A 2 23.13 19.20 1.76
N LYS A 3 24.03 19.44 0.79
CA LYS A 3 24.42 20.81 0.43
C LYS A 3 23.29 21.42 -0.39
N LEU A 4 22.56 22.36 0.19
CA LEU A 4 21.46 23.04 -0.49
C LEU A 4 22.02 24.01 -1.54
N SER A 5 21.26 24.19 -2.64
CA SER A 5 21.56 25.25 -3.59
C SER A 5 21.06 26.59 -3.05
N PRO A 6 21.60 27.74 -3.50
CA PRO A 6 21.11 29.05 -3.08
C PRO A 6 19.60 29.24 -3.29
N VAL A 7 19.03 28.61 -4.33
CA VAL A 7 17.59 28.63 -4.61
C VAL A 7 16.80 27.84 -3.56
N MET A 8 17.30 26.67 -3.15
CA MET A 8 16.68 25.86 -2.10
C MET A 8 16.77 26.53 -0.73
N GLU A 9 17.91 27.15 -0.41
CA GLU A 9 18.09 27.92 0.82
C GLU A 9 17.11 29.10 0.89
N ALA A 10 16.94 29.83 -0.22
CA ALA A 10 15.97 30.93 -0.29
C ALA A 10 14.51 30.45 -0.13
N TYR A 11 14.18 29.29 -0.73
CA TYR A 11 12.86 28.67 -0.59
C TYR A 11 12.58 28.23 0.85
N GLU A 12 13.51 27.51 1.48
CA GLU A 12 13.40 27.08 2.87
C GLU A 12 13.26 28.27 3.82
N LYS A 13 14.09 29.30 3.62
CA LYS A 13 13.98 30.55 4.38
C LYS A 13 12.59 31.18 4.27
N THR A 14 12.01 31.22 3.07
CA THR A 14 10.66 31.78 2.86
C THR A 14 9.60 31.01 3.65
N LEU A 15 9.72 29.68 3.73
CA LEU A 15 8.81 28.85 4.52
C LEU A 15 9.00 29.06 6.03
N LEU A 16 10.25 29.10 6.50
CA LEU A 16 10.58 29.27 7.92
C LEU A 16 10.19 30.67 8.42
N ASP A 17 10.45 31.72 7.65
CA ASP A 17 10.05 33.08 7.99
C ASP A 17 8.51 33.18 8.10
N GLY A 18 7.79 32.56 7.16
CA GLY A 18 6.33 32.46 7.21
C GLY A 18 5.82 31.67 8.42
N LEU A 19 6.45 30.53 8.74
CA LEU A 19 6.12 29.73 9.92
C LEU A 19 6.34 30.51 11.23
N HIS A 20 7.50 31.16 11.38
CA HIS A 20 7.81 31.95 12.57
C HIS A 20 6.84 33.12 12.75
N GLN A 21 6.44 33.77 11.65
CA GLN A 21 5.42 34.81 11.69
C GLN A 21 4.08 34.29 12.24
N GLN A 22 3.60 33.14 11.75
CA GLN A 22 2.34 32.56 12.24
C GLN A 22 2.44 32.08 13.69
N ILE A 23 3.58 31.52 14.10
CA ILE A 23 3.79 31.10 15.49
C ILE A 23 3.87 32.30 16.43
N ALA A 24 4.47 33.42 16.01
CA ALA A 24 4.46 34.65 16.81
C ALA A 24 3.03 35.13 17.09
N ILE A 25 2.18 35.15 16.07
CA ILE A 25 0.75 35.49 16.20
C ILE A 25 0.05 34.51 17.17
N ALA A 26 0.30 33.21 17.02
CA ALA A 26 -0.29 32.20 17.89
C ALA A 26 0.17 32.34 19.36
N LYS A 27 1.45 32.65 19.59
CA LYS A 27 2.00 32.91 20.94
C LYS A 27 1.35 34.13 21.58
N GLU A 28 1.24 35.24 20.85
CA GLU A 28 0.54 36.44 21.34
C GLU A 28 -0.92 36.15 21.71
N ALA A 29 -1.61 35.30 20.94
CA ALA A 29 -2.96 34.86 21.26
C ALA A 29 -3.00 33.98 22.53
N ARG A 30 -2.14 32.95 22.61
CA ARG A 30 -2.07 32.02 23.75
C ARG A 30 -1.72 32.72 25.07
N LEU A 31 -0.84 33.72 25.03
CA LEU A 31 -0.46 34.52 26.21
C LEU A 31 -1.64 35.27 26.86
N ARG A 32 -2.76 35.46 26.14
CA ARG A 32 -3.99 36.02 26.71
C ARG A 32 -4.67 35.09 27.72
N GLY A 33 -4.26 33.82 27.80
CA GLY A 33 -4.74 32.86 28.79
C GLY A 33 -6.17 32.37 28.54
N LEU A 34 -6.67 32.48 27.30
CA LEU A 34 -8.02 32.08 26.91
C LEU A 34 -8.12 30.60 26.51
N ASP A 35 -6.97 29.96 26.26
CA ASP A 35 -6.86 28.55 25.86
C ASP A 35 -6.35 27.68 27.03
N PRO A 36 -6.34 26.33 26.92
CA PRO A 36 -5.88 25.44 27.98
C PRO A 36 -4.42 25.67 28.44
N SER A 37 -3.57 26.16 27.53
CA SER A 37 -2.16 26.50 27.76
C SER A 37 -1.87 27.95 27.35
N THR A 38 -0.94 28.59 28.06
CA THR A 38 -0.44 29.94 27.74
C THR A 38 0.67 29.95 26.69
N ASP A 39 1.07 28.79 26.18
CA ASP A 39 2.03 28.65 25.08
C ASP A 39 1.42 27.83 23.93
N VAL A 40 2.10 27.83 22.79
CA VAL A 40 1.75 27.02 21.61
C VAL A 40 2.07 25.55 21.90
N GLU A 41 1.08 24.68 21.78
CA GLU A 41 1.19 23.25 22.10
C GLU A 41 1.71 22.38 20.93
N ILE A 42 1.99 22.99 19.77
CA ILE A 42 2.56 22.30 18.60
C ILE A 42 4.02 22.75 18.44
N PRO A 43 5.00 21.95 18.87
CA PRO A 43 6.41 22.31 18.78
C PRO A 43 6.90 22.27 17.32
N ILE A 44 7.89 23.10 17.01
CA ILE A 44 8.63 23.02 15.73
C ILE A 44 9.72 21.96 15.87
N ALA A 45 9.76 21.01 14.95
CA ALA A 45 10.88 20.09 14.80
C ALA A 45 11.52 20.33 13.43
N SER A 46 12.85 20.49 13.39
CA SER A 46 13.56 20.83 12.16
C SER A 46 13.73 19.64 11.21
N ASP A 47 13.83 18.43 11.77
CA ASP A 47 14.00 17.20 11.01
C ASP A 47 13.35 15.99 11.72
N LEU A 48 13.56 14.81 11.13
CA LEU A 48 13.13 13.53 11.68
C LEU A 48 13.70 13.26 13.07
N ALA A 49 14.99 13.52 13.27
CA ALA A 49 15.67 13.20 14.51
C ALA A 49 15.11 14.03 15.67
N ASP A 50 14.85 15.32 15.44
CA ASP A 50 14.18 16.18 16.41
C ASP A 50 12.75 15.71 16.71
N ARG A 51 11.99 15.27 15.68
CA ARG A 51 10.65 14.71 15.92
C ARG A 51 10.70 13.49 16.83
N VAL A 52 11.69 12.61 16.64
CA VAL A 52 11.86 11.43 17.50
C VAL A 52 12.19 11.84 18.94
N GLU A 53 13.12 12.78 19.14
CA GLU A 53 13.49 13.26 20.47
C GLU A 53 12.31 13.94 21.18
N VAL A 54 11.58 14.81 20.49
CA VAL A 54 10.39 15.50 21.04
C VAL A 54 9.28 14.50 21.36
N LEU A 55 9.02 13.54 20.47
CA LEU A 55 7.95 12.56 20.64
C LEU A 55 8.22 11.57 21.78
N THR A 56 9.48 11.19 21.99
CA THR A 56 9.86 10.18 22.99
C THR A 56 10.35 10.78 24.31
N GLY A 57 10.77 12.04 24.32
CA GLY A 57 11.34 12.71 25.49
C GLY A 57 12.78 12.31 25.82
N VAL A 58 13.42 11.46 25.02
CA VAL A 58 14.78 10.96 25.27
C VAL A 58 15.82 11.98 24.80
N LYS A 59 16.35 12.79 25.71
CA LYS A 59 17.28 13.87 25.39
C LYS A 59 18.58 13.38 24.75
N GLY A 60 19.02 14.06 23.69
CA GLY A 60 20.27 13.77 22.99
C GLY A 60 20.17 12.65 21.95
N VAL A 61 19.01 12.00 21.83
CA VAL A 61 18.81 10.94 20.84
C VAL A 61 18.84 11.47 19.41
N ALA A 62 18.40 12.71 19.17
CA ALA A 62 18.40 13.30 17.84
C ALA A 62 19.82 13.42 17.25
N ALA A 63 20.78 13.85 18.07
CA ALA A 63 22.18 13.93 17.66
C ALA A 63 22.70 12.55 17.22
N ARG A 64 22.39 11.51 18.00
CA ARG A 64 22.84 10.15 17.71
C ARG A 64 22.17 9.55 16.47
N ILE A 65 20.88 9.78 16.28
CA ILE A 65 20.15 9.34 15.08
C ILE A 65 20.81 9.89 13.82
N ARG A 66 21.19 11.18 13.80
CA ARG A 66 21.87 11.80 12.66
C ARG A 66 23.22 11.15 12.35
N GLU A 67 23.99 10.77 13.37
CA GLU A 67 25.25 10.05 13.19
C GLU A 67 25.03 8.67 12.57
N LEU A 68 23.99 7.95 13.00
CA LEU A 68 23.66 6.63 12.47
C LEU A 68 23.17 6.72 11.02
N GLU A 69 22.15 7.53 10.73
CA GLU A 69 21.57 7.68 9.39
C GLU A 69 22.55 8.24 8.34
N ALA A 70 23.67 8.84 8.77
CA ALA A 70 24.75 9.23 7.86
C ALA A 70 25.51 8.03 7.26
N THR A 71 25.44 6.86 7.90
CA THR A 71 26.24 5.68 7.53
C THR A 71 25.43 4.42 7.26
N MET A 72 24.16 4.38 7.64
CA MET A 72 23.30 3.20 7.50
C MET A 72 21.86 3.58 7.17
N SER A 73 21.05 2.59 6.75
CA SER A 73 19.63 2.82 6.52
C SER A 73 18.90 3.12 7.82
N ARG A 74 17.73 3.77 7.71
CA ARG A 74 16.89 4.08 8.87
C ARG A 74 16.53 2.84 9.69
N GLU A 75 16.22 1.73 9.03
CA GLU A 75 15.89 0.49 9.75
C GLU A 75 17.10 -0.13 10.44
N GLU A 76 18.30 0.06 9.90
CA GLU A 76 19.54 -0.34 10.58
C GLU A 76 19.82 0.57 11.76
N ALA A 77 19.63 1.88 11.60
CA ALA A 77 19.76 2.86 12.68
C ALA A 77 18.78 2.55 13.82
N ALA A 78 17.53 2.17 13.51
CA ALA A 78 16.52 1.80 14.50
C ALA A 78 16.91 0.56 15.32
N LEU A 79 17.67 -0.38 14.76
CA LEU A 79 18.21 -1.52 15.52
C LEU A 79 19.48 -1.12 16.28
N ARG A 80 20.40 -0.41 15.61
CA ARG A 80 21.70 -0.02 16.16
C ARG A 80 21.59 0.95 17.33
N ILE A 81 20.56 1.79 17.38
CA ILE A 81 20.34 2.67 18.51
C ILE A 81 20.11 1.89 19.82
N GLY A 82 19.67 0.63 19.73
CA GLY A 82 19.60 -0.28 20.88
C GLY A 82 20.96 -0.51 21.55
N ASP A 83 22.08 -0.47 20.82
CA ASP A 83 23.43 -0.54 21.40
C ASP A 83 23.70 0.63 22.35
N ASP A 84 23.23 1.83 21.96
CA ASP A 84 23.42 3.06 22.72
C ASP A 84 22.57 3.06 24.02
N PHE A 85 21.36 2.50 23.96
CA PHE A 85 20.51 2.29 25.14
C PHE A 85 21.05 1.23 26.10
N VAL A 86 21.56 0.10 25.59
CA VAL A 86 22.24 -0.91 26.43
C VAL A 86 23.45 -0.31 27.15
N ALA A 87 24.17 0.58 26.47
CA ALA A 87 25.27 1.34 27.06
C ALA A 87 24.83 2.53 27.95
N ARG A 88 23.52 2.74 28.12
CA ARG A 88 22.91 3.82 28.93
C ARG A 88 23.37 5.23 28.55
N ARG A 89 23.58 5.48 27.25
CA ARG A 89 24.14 6.76 26.76
C ARG A 89 23.22 7.96 26.97
N PHE A 90 21.91 7.76 27.18
CA PHE A 90 20.95 8.85 27.34
C PHE A 90 20.44 8.99 28.78
N GLY A 91 21.03 8.27 29.73
CA GLY A 91 20.77 8.41 31.16
C GLY A 91 19.77 7.42 31.75
N GLU A 92 19.56 6.28 31.08
CA GLU A 92 18.68 5.20 31.54
C GLU A 92 19.13 4.66 32.90
N LYS A 93 18.20 4.61 33.86
CA LYS A 93 18.46 4.25 35.25
C LYS A 93 18.47 2.74 35.47
N ASP A 94 17.59 2.03 34.79
CA ASP A 94 17.39 0.60 34.96
C ASP A 94 17.15 -0.13 33.63
N ILE A 95 17.04 -1.45 33.71
CA ILE A 95 16.83 -2.33 32.55
C ILE A 95 15.48 -2.05 31.86
N MET A 96 14.46 -1.63 32.62
CA MET A 96 13.13 -1.35 32.07
C MET A 96 13.14 -0.08 31.24
N GLU A 97 13.80 0.99 31.71
CA GLU A 97 14.01 2.22 30.92
C GLU A 97 14.79 1.91 29.64
N VAL A 98 15.85 1.07 29.70
CA VAL A 98 16.61 0.64 28.51
C VAL A 98 15.70 -0.05 27.49
N LEU A 99 14.86 -0.99 27.92
CA LEU A 99 13.96 -1.74 27.03
C LEU A 99 12.88 -0.83 26.43
N ASP A 100 12.19 -0.05 27.26
CA ASP A 100 11.09 0.82 26.83
C ASP A 100 11.58 1.91 25.87
N HIS A 101 12.65 2.64 26.24
CA HIS A 101 13.20 3.69 25.38
C HIS A 101 13.72 3.12 24.05
N SER A 102 14.42 1.97 24.06
CA SER A 102 14.90 1.34 22.82
C SER A 102 13.77 1.06 21.84
N ILE A 103 12.68 0.47 22.32
CA ILE A 103 11.55 0.07 21.48
C ILE A 103 10.78 1.31 20.99
N ARG A 104 10.51 2.28 21.86
CA ARG A 104 9.77 3.50 21.50
C ARG A 104 10.56 4.39 20.54
N VAL A 105 11.86 4.58 20.77
CA VAL A 105 12.71 5.38 19.88
C VAL A 105 12.88 4.70 18.53
N ALA A 106 13.08 3.37 18.49
CA ALA A 106 13.14 2.65 17.23
C ALA A 106 11.80 2.74 16.47
N MET A 107 10.66 2.58 17.16
CA MET A 107 9.33 2.76 16.57
C MET A 107 9.16 4.17 16.02
N ALA A 108 9.51 5.20 16.79
CA ALA A 108 9.41 6.60 16.39
C ALA A 108 10.28 6.87 15.15
N LEU A 109 11.51 6.37 15.13
CA LEU A 109 12.40 6.50 13.98
C LEU A 109 11.79 5.85 12.73
N LEU A 110 11.32 4.60 12.84
CA LEU A 110 10.74 3.84 11.73
C LEU A 110 9.43 4.44 11.19
N THR A 111 8.67 5.11 12.05
CA THR A 111 7.41 5.77 11.71
C THR A 111 7.57 7.27 11.45
N GLU A 112 8.81 7.72 11.27
CA GLU A 112 9.19 9.10 11.00
C GLU A 112 8.78 10.15 12.04
N GLY A 113 8.38 9.70 13.23
CA GLY A 113 7.81 10.54 14.28
C GLY A 113 6.50 11.22 13.87
N VAL A 114 5.76 10.67 12.90
CA VAL A 114 4.50 11.27 12.39
C VAL A 114 3.23 10.55 12.83
N VAL A 115 3.35 9.46 13.60
CA VAL A 115 2.23 8.68 14.12
C VAL A 115 2.31 8.57 15.64
N SER A 116 1.18 8.32 16.30
CA SER A 116 1.14 8.15 17.77
C SER A 116 1.55 6.76 18.25
N ALA A 117 1.88 5.83 17.35
CA ALA A 117 2.24 4.46 17.73
C ALA A 117 3.38 4.33 18.77
N PRO A 118 4.43 5.17 18.78
CA PRO A 118 5.47 5.11 19.82
C PRO A 118 4.97 5.48 21.22
N THR A 119 3.91 6.31 21.33
CA THR A 119 3.36 6.78 22.59
C THR A 119 2.11 5.98 22.99
N GLU A 120 1.12 5.91 22.11
CA GLU A 120 -0.18 5.29 22.33
C GLU A 120 -0.27 3.84 21.84
N GLY A 121 0.62 3.39 20.95
CA GLY A 121 0.59 2.05 20.37
C GLY A 121 1.28 1.00 21.23
N ILE A 122 2.26 1.40 22.05
CA ILE A 122 2.93 0.57 23.05
C ILE A 122 2.43 1.03 24.41
N ALA A 123 1.56 0.23 25.02
CA ALA A 123 0.99 0.50 26.32
C ALA A 123 2.06 0.37 27.43
N LYS A 124 2.81 -0.73 27.40
CA LYS A 124 3.76 -1.10 28.46
C LYS A 124 4.82 -2.06 27.94
N VAL A 125 6.01 -1.98 28.50
CA VAL A 125 7.07 -2.99 28.37
C VAL A 125 7.31 -3.60 29.75
N SER A 126 7.42 -4.92 29.86
CA SER A 126 7.66 -5.61 31.14
C SER A 126 8.51 -6.88 30.98
N LEU A 127 8.89 -7.47 32.12
CA LEU A 127 9.56 -8.76 32.17
C LEU A 127 8.65 -9.80 32.80
N GLY A 128 8.40 -10.89 32.07
CA GLY A 128 7.76 -12.10 32.58
C GLY A 128 8.77 -13.09 33.14
N LYS A 129 8.29 -14.21 33.69
CA LYS A 129 9.10 -15.35 34.13
C LYS A 129 8.63 -16.63 33.49
N ASN A 130 9.55 -17.37 32.87
CA ASN A 130 9.35 -18.72 32.33
C ASN A 130 9.21 -19.74 33.47
N ASP A 131 8.79 -20.97 33.13
CA ASP A 131 8.60 -22.05 34.11
C ASP A 131 9.93 -22.54 34.70
N ASP A 132 11.03 -22.34 33.98
CA ASP A 132 12.40 -22.58 34.45
C ASP A 132 12.95 -21.44 35.34
N GLY A 133 12.13 -20.42 35.62
CA GLY A 133 12.49 -19.25 36.43
C GLY A 133 13.24 -18.15 35.68
N THR A 134 13.61 -18.35 34.41
CA THR A 134 14.30 -17.33 33.61
C THR A 134 13.36 -16.19 33.22
N GLN A 135 13.88 -14.97 33.08
CA GLN A 135 13.08 -13.81 32.67
C GLN A 135 13.01 -13.70 31.14
N TYR A 136 11.89 -13.21 30.63
CA TYR A 136 11.68 -12.91 29.21
C TYR A 136 11.00 -11.54 29.01
N LEU A 137 11.17 -10.95 27.82
CA LEU A 137 10.58 -9.66 27.46
C LEU A 137 9.11 -9.79 27.05
N MET A 138 8.26 -8.91 27.58
CA MET A 138 6.86 -8.72 27.18
C MET A 138 6.65 -7.30 26.65
N ILE A 139 5.96 -7.17 25.52
CA ILE A 139 5.57 -5.88 24.95
C ILE A 139 4.05 -5.86 24.81
N PHE A 140 3.39 -4.93 25.50
CA PHE A 140 1.94 -4.75 25.48
C PHE A 140 1.58 -3.71 24.41
N TYR A 141 0.86 -4.15 23.39
CA TYR A 141 0.38 -3.31 22.31
C TYR A 141 -1.08 -2.90 22.50
N ALA A 142 -1.41 -1.68 22.09
CA ALA A 142 -2.78 -1.15 22.08
C ALA A 142 -3.25 -0.90 20.64
N GLY A 143 -4.56 -0.69 20.46
CA GLY A 143 -5.19 -0.49 19.13
C GLY A 143 -4.52 0.57 18.22
N PRO A 144 -4.04 1.72 18.74
CA PRO A 144 -3.34 2.74 17.95
C PRO A 144 -2.09 2.23 17.19
N ILE A 145 -1.53 1.06 17.58
CA ILE A 145 -0.40 0.42 16.89
C ILE A 145 -0.69 0.15 15.40
N ARG A 146 -1.97 0.06 15.00
CA ARG A 146 -2.36 -0.12 13.60
C ARG A 146 -1.83 1.00 12.68
N SER A 147 -1.72 2.21 13.21
CA SER A 147 -1.25 3.40 12.48
C SER A 147 0.22 3.33 12.08
N ALA A 148 1.04 2.57 12.82
CA ALA A 148 2.46 2.36 12.52
C ALA A 148 2.68 1.59 11.21
N GLY A 149 1.70 0.76 10.83
CA GLY A 149 1.81 -0.20 9.74
C GLY A 149 2.64 -1.43 10.10
N GLY A 150 2.42 -2.52 9.34
CA GLY A 150 3.00 -3.83 9.64
C GLY A 150 4.53 -3.88 9.73
N THR A 151 5.25 -3.01 8.99
CA THR A 151 6.72 -3.02 9.05
C THR A 151 7.23 -2.48 10.38
N ALA A 152 6.70 -1.36 10.87
CA ALA A 152 7.10 -0.83 12.17
C ALA A 152 6.68 -1.76 13.32
N GLN A 153 5.49 -2.37 13.23
CA GLN A 153 5.02 -3.41 14.15
C GLN A 153 5.98 -4.61 14.25
N ALA A 154 6.41 -5.16 13.11
CA ALA A 154 7.34 -6.28 13.10
C ALA A 154 8.72 -5.89 13.65
N MET A 155 9.18 -4.69 13.31
CA MET A 155 10.47 -4.18 13.75
C MET A 155 10.51 -3.86 15.25
N SER A 156 9.42 -3.45 15.88
CA SER A 156 9.41 -3.23 17.35
C SER A 156 9.66 -4.52 18.13
N VAL A 157 9.12 -5.64 17.65
CA VAL A 157 9.43 -6.97 18.20
C VAL A 157 10.90 -7.32 17.97
N LEU A 158 11.42 -7.06 16.78
CA LEU A 158 12.82 -7.35 16.43
C LEU A 158 13.81 -6.52 17.26
N VAL A 159 13.53 -5.23 17.49
CA VAL A 159 14.33 -4.35 18.35
C VAL A 159 14.29 -4.84 19.80
N GLY A 160 13.12 -5.22 20.29
CA GLY A 160 12.97 -5.84 21.61
C GLY A 160 13.83 -7.09 21.76
N ASP A 161 13.83 -7.97 20.75
CA ASP A 161 14.67 -9.16 20.73
C ASP A 161 16.17 -8.84 20.68
N TYR A 162 16.56 -7.85 19.88
CA TYR A 162 17.95 -7.41 19.78
C TYR A 162 18.51 -6.92 21.12
N VAL A 163 17.74 -6.07 21.81
CA VAL A 163 18.15 -5.47 23.09
C VAL A 163 18.10 -6.50 24.22
N ARG A 164 17.06 -7.35 24.29
CA ARG A 164 16.92 -8.35 25.35
C ARG A 164 18.06 -9.37 25.32
N GLN A 165 18.53 -9.78 24.15
CA GLN A 165 19.70 -10.67 24.01
C GLN A 165 20.96 -10.04 24.61
N LYS A 166 21.22 -8.77 24.33
CA LYS A 166 22.39 -8.03 24.87
C LYS A 166 22.35 -7.83 26.37
N LEU A 167 21.14 -7.76 26.94
CA LEU A 167 20.92 -7.66 28.37
C LEU A 167 20.91 -9.03 29.07
N GLY A 168 21.12 -10.14 28.33
CA GLY A 168 21.12 -11.50 28.90
C GLY A 168 19.73 -11.99 29.31
N ILE A 169 18.66 -11.38 28.80
CA ILE A 169 17.28 -11.79 29.07
C ILE A 169 16.95 -12.99 28.17
N ASN A 170 16.38 -14.04 28.75
CA ASN A 170 16.08 -15.27 28.03
C ASN A 170 14.92 -15.06 27.03
N ARG A 171 14.76 -16.02 26.11
CA ARG A 171 13.62 -16.05 25.20
C ARG A 171 12.33 -16.36 25.96
N TYR A 172 11.21 -15.89 25.42
CA TYR A 172 9.89 -16.37 25.81
C TYR A 172 9.73 -17.85 25.44
N ILE A 173 9.20 -18.63 26.39
CA ILE A 173 8.85 -20.04 26.23
C ILE A 173 7.35 -20.17 26.47
N ALA A 174 6.58 -20.20 25.39
CA ALA A 174 5.12 -20.23 25.45
C ALA A 174 4.60 -21.55 26.03
N ARG A 175 3.56 -21.46 26.88
CA ARG A 175 2.77 -22.63 27.30
C ARG A 175 1.73 -22.96 26.23
N GLN A 176 1.34 -24.24 26.13
CA GLN A 176 0.36 -24.65 25.12
C GLN A 176 -0.99 -23.93 25.27
N GLU A 177 -1.44 -23.70 26.50
CA GLU A 177 -2.68 -22.95 26.79
C GLU A 177 -2.62 -21.50 26.32
N GLU A 178 -1.43 -20.87 26.38
CA GLU A 178 -1.20 -19.52 25.87
C GLU A 178 -1.26 -19.55 24.33
N VAL A 179 -0.62 -20.52 23.69
CA VAL A 179 -0.63 -20.69 22.23
C VAL A 179 -2.05 -20.80 21.69
N GLU A 180 -2.89 -21.66 22.29
CA GLU A 180 -4.28 -21.82 21.85
C GLU A 180 -5.12 -20.58 22.16
N ARG A 181 -4.82 -19.85 23.25
CA ARG A 181 -5.41 -18.53 23.52
C ARG A 181 -5.11 -17.52 22.40
N TYR A 182 -3.89 -17.48 21.87
CA TYR A 182 -3.57 -16.64 20.70
C TYR A 182 -4.37 -17.03 19.44
N VAL A 183 -4.54 -18.34 19.19
CA VAL A 183 -5.31 -18.84 18.03
C VAL A 183 -6.77 -18.39 18.11
N GLU A 184 -7.39 -18.51 19.29
CA GLU A 184 -8.75 -18.07 19.57
C GLU A 184 -8.90 -16.55 19.38
N GLU A 185 -8.06 -15.76 20.07
CA GLU A 185 -8.15 -14.30 20.05
C GLU A 185 -7.95 -13.71 18.65
N ILE A 186 -6.96 -14.16 17.88
CA ILE A 186 -6.69 -13.60 16.55
C ILE A 186 -7.87 -13.83 15.61
N ARG A 187 -8.54 -14.97 15.71
CA ARG A 187 -9.74 -15.29 14.92
C ARG A 187 -10.94 -14.47 15.35
N GLN A 188 -11.17 -14.39 16.66
CA GLN A 188 -12.23 -13.58 17.22
C GLN A 188 -12.04 -12.11 16.86
N TYR A 189 -10.82 -11.59 17.03
CA TYR A 189 -10.47 -10.23 16.62
C TYR A 189 -10.72 -10.01 15.13
N ASN A 190 -10.35 -10.94 14.25
CA ASN A 190 -10.62 -10.78 12.81
C ASN A 190 -12.11 -10.71 12.47
N SER A 191 -12.98 -11.34 13.27
CA SER A 191 -14.43 -11.23 13.11
C SER A 191 -14.98 -9.86 13.53
N ILE A 192 -14.33 -9.21 14.51
CA ILE A 192 -14.66 -7.86 14.98
C ILE A 192 -14.07 -6.81 14.03
N MET A 193 -12.78 -6.95 13.73
CA MET A 193 -11.96 -6.06 12.92
C MET A 193 -11.09 -6.85 11.94
N ASN A 194 -11.42 -6.75 10.65
CA ASN A 194 -10.69 -7.46 9.59
C ASN A 194 -9.19 -7.12 9.58
N LEU A 195 -8.35 -8.16 9.70
CA LEU A 195 -6.90 -8.09 9.56
C LEU A 195 -6.50 -8.00 8.07
N GLN A 196 -5.45 -7.23 7.77
CA GLN A 196 -4.86 -7.22 6.41
C GLN A 196 -4.27 -8.56 5.99
N TYR A 197 -3.89 -9.38 6.97
CA TYR A 197 -3.46 -10.76 6.80
C TYR A 197 -3.94 -11.53 8.02
N LEU A 198 -4.91 -12.41 7.81
CA LEU A 198 -5.30 -13.40 8.81
C LEU A 198 -4.36 -14.61 8.65
N PRO A 199 -3.41 -14.82 9.57
CA PRO A 199 -2.62 -16.04 9.58
C PRO A 199 -3.53 -17.25 9.87
N SER A 200 -3.23 -18.38 9.26
CA SER A 200 -3.82 -19.67 9.61
C SER A 200 -3.41 -20.09 11.02
N GLU A 201 -4.14 -21.02 11.65
CA GLU A 201 -3.77 -21.49 12.99
C GLU A 201 -2.35 -22.04 13.05
N ALA A 202 -1.92 -22.76 12.01
CA ALA A 202 -0.58 -23.31 11.94
C ALA A 202 0.48 -22.20 11.90
N GLU A 203 0.21 -21.09 11.22
CA GLU A 203 1.09 -19.92 11.22
C GLU A 203 1.09 -19.22 12.58
N ILE A 204 -0.07 -19.10 13.24
CA ILE A 204 -0.16 -18.51 14.59
C ILE A 204 0.67 -19.35 15.57
N ARG A 205 0.45 -20.66 15.63
CA ARG A 205 1.21 -21.59 16.49
C ARG A 205 2.71 -21.48 16.23
N LEU A 206 3.11 -21.52 14.96
CA LEU A 206 4.51 -21.35 14.56
C LEU A 206 5.11 -20.03 15.07
N ILE A 207 4.39 -18.92 14.98
CA ILE A 207 4.86 -17.62 15.46
C ILE A 207 5.01 -17.64 17.00
N ILE A 208 3.98 -18.05 17.74
CA ILE A 208 4.00 -17.96 19.20
C ILE A 208 5.02 -18.91 19.83
N GLU A 209 5.14 -20.14 19.32
CA GLU A 209 6.10 -21.12 19.81
C GLU A 209 7.56 -20.69 19.59
N ASN A 210 7.82 -19.85 18.59
CA ASN A 210 9.18 -19.52 18.17
C ASN A 210 9.59 -18.06 18.38
N CYS A 211 8.64 -17.14 18.56
CA CYS A 211 8.96 -15.73 18.78
C CYS A 211 9.66 -15.55 20.14
N PRO A 212 10.88 -14.99 20.17
CA PRO A 212 11.65 -14.88 21.40
C PRO A 212 11.14 -13.82 22.38
N VAL A 213 10.23 -12.96 21.93
CA VAL A 213 9.59 -11.90 22.72
C VAL A 213 8.10 -12.21 22.82
N CYS A 214 7.52 -12.05 24.01
CA CYS A 214 6.08 -12.20 24.20
C CYS A 214 5.37 -10.96 23.65
N ILE A 215 4.52 -11.16 22.63
CA ILE A 215 3.72 -10.11 21.99
C ILE A 215 2.37 -10.10 22.71
N ASP A 216 2.17 -9.16 23.62
CA ASP A 216 0.97 -9.04 24.44
C ASP A 216 0.17 -7.76 24.08
N GLY A 217 -0.91 -7.47 24.78
CA GLY A 217 -1.71 -6.28 24.57
C GLY A 217 -2.74 -5.98 25.65
N GLU A 218 -3.23 -4.75 25.63
CA GLU A 218 -4.35 -4.34 26.49
C GLU A 218 -5.68 -4.92 25.98
N ALA A 219 -6.67 -4.96 26.86
CA ALA A 219 -8.05 -5.25 26.50
C ALA A 219 -8.62 -4.11 25.64
N THR A 220 -8.57 -4.25 24.31
CA THR A 220 -9.02 -3.19 23.39
C THR A 220 -10.47 -3.34 22.95
N GLU A 221 -11.02 -4.56 23.02
CA GLU A 221 -12.40 -4.86 22.60
C GLU A 221 -13.32 -5.07 23.81
N GLN A 222 -14.61 -5.35 23.59
CA GLN A 222 -15.57 -5.62 24.67
C GLN A 222 -15.83 -7.13 24.85
N GLU A 223 -15.46 -7.92 23.84
CA GLU A 223 -15.70 -9.35 23.79
C GLU A 223 -14.69 -10.15 24.63
N GLU A 224 -15.20 -11.01 25.49
CA GLU A 224 -14.39 -11.99 26.22
C GLU A 224 -14.08 -13.22 25.36
N VAL A 225 -12.97 -13.89 25.69
CA VAL A 225 -12.65 -15.22 25.14
C VAL A 225 -13.49 -16.31 25.81
N SER A 226 -13.73 -17.39 25.07
CA SER A 226 -14.60 -18.50 25.44
C SER A 226 -13.84 -19.67 26.09
N GLY A 227 -12.73 -20.11 25.49
CA GLY A 227 -11.77 -21.05 26.08
C GLY A 227 -10.57 -20.28 26.66
N HIS A 228 -9.73 -20.91 27.47
CA HIS A 228 -8.46 -20.30 27.92
C HIS A 228 -8.57 -18.99 28.72
N ARG A 229 -9.54 -18.93 29.64
CA ARG A 229 -9.70 -17.82 30.60
C ARG A 229 -8.77 -17.97 31.82
N ASN A 230 -8.46 -16.85 32.47
CA ASN A 230 -7.72 -16.77 33.72
C ASN A 230 -6.34 -17.46 33.68
N LEU A 231 -5.63 -17.30 32.55
CA LEU A 231 -4.26 -17.79 32.43
C LEU A 231 -3.33 -16.97 33.33
N GLU A 232 -2.43 -17.63 34.06
CA GLU A 232 -1.54 -17.02 35.05
C GLU A 232 -0.73 -15.82 34.49
N ARG A 233 -0.30 -15.90 33.23
CA ARG A 233 0.57 -14.92 32.57
C ARG A 233 -0.17 -13.93 31.68
N VAL A 234 -1.50 -14.00 31.60
CA VAL A 234 -2.32 -13.11 30.76
C VAL A 234 -3.22 -12.27 31.65
N GLU A 235 -3.02 -10.94 31.65
CA GLU A 235 -3.67 -10.01 32.58
C GLU A 235 -5.19 -9.84 32.33
N THR A 236 -5.74 -10.35 31.22
CA THR A 236 -7.14 -10.14 30.83
C THR A 236 -7.80 -11.35 30.18
N ASN A 237 -9.13 -11.41 30.23
CA ASN A 237 -9.98 -12.36 29.49
C ASN A 237 -10.61 -11.76 28.22
N VAL A 238 -10.30 -10.50 27.91
CA VAL A 238 -10.83 -9.78 26.76
C VAL A 238 -9.87 -9.90 25.57
N VAL A 239 -10.39 -9.79 24.35
CA VAL A 239 -9.59 -9.79 23.13
C VAL A 239 -8.59 -8.63 23.10
N ARG A 240 -7.31 -8.95 22.83
CA ARG A 240 -6.20 -8.01 22.73
C ARG A 240 -5.91 -7.63 21.28
N GLY A 241 -6.56 -6.58 20.78
CA GLY A 241 -6.48 -6.18 19.38
C GLY A 241 -5.09 -5.72 18.94
N GLY A 242 -4.34 -5.01 19.81
CA GLY A 242 -2.96 -4.60 19.51
C GLY A 242 -2.03 -5.78 19.22
N MET A 243 -2.15 -6.84 20.02
CA MET A 243 -1.43 -8.10 19.84
C MET A 243 -1.80 -8.78 18.51
N ALA A 244 -3.10 -8.89 18.20
CA ALA A 244 -3.57 -9.50 16.97
C ALA A 244 -3.06 -8.76 15.71
N LEU A 245 -2.98 -7.43 15.77
CA LEU A 245 -2.42 -6.60 14.70
C LEU A 245 -0.94 -6.86 14.47
N VAL A 246 -0.13 -6.88 15.54
CA VAL A 246 1.32 -7.09 15.44
C VAL A 246 1.64 -8.49 14.90
N ILE A 247 0.91 -9.53 15.33
CA ILE A 247 1.12 -10.90 14.83
C ILE A 247 0.65 -11.02 13.38
N GLY A 248 -0.57 -10.58 13.07
CA GLY A 248 -1.18 -10.75 11.76
C GLY A 248 -0.63 -9.80 10.70
N GLU A 249 -0.74 -8.48 10.92
CA GLU A 249 -0.34 -7.46 9.94
C GLU A 249 1.18 -7.20 9.96
N GLY A 250 1.82 -7.40 11.12
CA GLY A 250 3.26 -7.26 11.31
C GLY A 250 4.05 -8.51 10.95
N ILE A 251 4.25 -9.42 11.91
CA ILE A 251 5.14 -10.59 11.78
C ILE A 251 4.75 -11.46 10.58
N ALA A 252 3.50 -11.93 10.54
CA ALA A 252 3.01 -12.81 9.48
C ALA A 252 2.89 -12.05 8.13
N GLY A 253 2.30 -10.86 8.17
CA GLY A 253 2.10 -10.03 6.99
C GLY A 253 3.37 -9.49 6.33
N LYS A 254 4.49 -9.42 7.06
CA LYS A 254 5.78 -8.87 6.61
C LYS A 254 6.96 -9.84 6.74
N ALA A 255 6.71 -11.14 6.90
CA ALA A 255 7.73 -12.16 7.10
C ALA A 255 8.95 -12.06 6.16
N ARG A 256 8.74 -11.85 4.85
CA ARG A 256 9.84 -11.70 3.86
C ARG A 256 10.71 -10.47 4.13
N LYS A 257 10.09 -9.33 4.47
CA LYS A 257 10.81 -8.08 4.76
C LYS A 257 11.56 -8.21 6.08
N LEU A 258 10.93 -8.83 7.09
CA LEU A 258 11.54 -9.13 8.38
C LEU A 258 12.76 -10.06 8.24
N LYS A 259 12.64 -11.14 7.46
CA LYS A 259 13.74 -12.07 7.17
C LYS A 259 14.97 -11.35 6.60
N GLY A 260 14.78 -10.50 5.60
CA GLY A 260 15.90 -9.74 5.02
C GLY A 260 16.61 -8.83 6.04
N ARG A 261 15.93 -8.40 7.11
CA ARG A 261 16.54 -7.62 8.20
C ARG A 261 17.29 -8.51 9.19
N VAL A 262 16.70 -9.64 9.58
CA VAL A 262 17.33 -10.66 10.43
C VAL A 262 18.65 -11.12 9.82
N GLU A 263 18.67 -11.45 8.53
CA GLU A 263 19.87 -11.89 7.81
C GLU A 263 20.95 -10.80 7.76
N LYS A 264 20.55 -9.57 7.43
CA LYS A 264 21.49 -8.42 7.37
C LYS A 264 22.16 -8.15 8.71
N MET A 265 21.40 -8.32 9.80
CA MET A 265 21.85 -8.05 11.17
C MET A 265 22.45 -9.29 11.86
N LYS A 266 22.46 -10.44 11.20
CA LYS A 266 22.94 -11.72 11.72
C LYS A 266 22.30 -12.09 13.06
N MET A 267 20.99 -11.87 13.18
CA MET A 267 20.23 -12.21 14.39
C MET A 267 19.88 -13.70 14.39
N GLU A 268 20.19 -14.38 15.49
CA GLU A 268 19.86 -15.80 15.68
C GLU A 268 18.43 -15.97 16.22
N GLY A 269 17.85 -17.17 16.05
CA GLY A 269 16.54 -17.52 16.61
C GLY A 269 15.32 -17.19 15.73
N TRP A 270 15.54 -16.75 14.48
CA TRP A 270 14.48 -16.35 13.54
C TRP A 270 14.38 -17.24 12.29
N ASP A 271 15.07 -18.39 12.26
CA ASP A 271 15.08 -19.32 11.11
C ASP A 271 13.68 -19.86 10.76
N TRP A 272 12.76 -19.84 11.72
CA TRP A 272 11.38 -20.25 11.53
C TRP A 272 10.60 -19.34 10.57
N LEU A 273 11.08 -18.12 10.28
CA LEU A 273 10.51 -17.25 9.24
C LEU A 273 10.52 -17.93 7.87
N ASP A 274 11.47 -18.83 7.59
CA ASP A 274 11.50 -19.59 6.34
C ASP A 274 10.31 -20.53 6.19
N LYS A 275 9.93 -21.19 7.29
CA LYS A 275 8.74 -22.05 7.32
C LYS A 275 7.47 -21.24 7.08
N LEU A 276 7.39 -20.05 7.66
CA LEU A 276 6.27 -19.12 7.47
C LEU A 276 6.16 -18.65 6.02
N ILE A 277 7.28 -18.26 5.41
CA ILE A 277 7.34 -17.82 4.00
C ILE A 277 7.00 -18.98 3.04
N ALA A 278 7.48 -20.19 3.34
CA ALA A 278 7.20 -21.39 2.54
C ALA A 278 5.75 -21.88 2.67
N GLY A 279 5.15 -21.79 3.86
CA GLY A 279 3.74 -22.12 4.09
C GLY A 279 2.79 -21.23 3.29
N ALA A 280 3.11 -19.94 3.18
CA ALA A 280 2.39 -19.01 2.30
C ALA A 280 2.49 -19.37 0.80
N ALA A 281 3.51 -20.15 0.38
CA ALA A 281 3.67 -20.61 -1.00
C ALA A 281 2.95 -21.94 -1.30
N LYS A 282 2.66 -22.77 -0.28
CA LYS A 282 1.97 -24.07 -0.42
C LYS A 282 0.44 -23.97 -0.42
N SER A 283 -0.13 -22.83 -0.03
CA SER A 283 -1.58 -22.58 -0.08
C SER A 283 -2.09 -22.10 -1.45
N GLY A 284 -1.22 -22.09 -2.47
CA GLY A 284 -1.60 -21.99 -3.88
C GLY A 284 -1.56 -23.37 -4.53
N ASP A 285 -2.65 -23.75 -5.18
CA ASP A 285 -2.92 -25.08 -5.74
C ASP A 285 -1.82 -25.58 -6.69
N GLY A 286 -1.67 -26.91 -6.73
CA GLY A 286 -0.54 -27.64 -7.26
C GLY A 286 -0.30 -27.52 -8.76
N GLY A 287 0.96 -27.31 -9.15
CA GLY A 287 1.45 -27.38 -10.52
C GLY A 287 2.95 -27.14 -10.59
N LYS A 288 3.70 -28.12 -11.10
CA LYS A 288 5.16 -28.06 -11.33
C LYS A 288 5.43 -27.36 -12.66
N THR A 289 5.65 -26.05 -12.62
CA THR A 289 6.41 -25.31 -13.64
C THR A 289 7.38 -24.39 -12.92
N ALA A 290 8.65 -24.41 -13.32
CA ALA A 290 9.65 -23.47 -12.83
C ALA A 290 9.34 -22.11 -13.47
N GLY A 291 8.70 -21.21 -12.73
CA GLY A 291 8.28 -19.88 -13.20
C GLY A 291 7.51 -19.08 -12.16
N ILE A 292 7.36 -17.77 -12.41
CA ILE A 292 6.53 -16.86 -11.60
C ILE A 292 5.08 -17.35 -11.63
N LYS A 293 4.50 -17.61 -10.46
CA LYS A 293 3.13 -18.12 -10.34
C LYS A 293 2.09 -17.00 -10.20
N PRO A 294 0.85 -17.20 -10.70
CA PRO A 294 -0.28 -16.31 -10.44
C PRO A 294 -0.54 -16.14 -8.93
N LEU A 295 -0.95 -14.95 -8.50
CA LEU A 295 -1.28 -14.65 -7.09
C LEU A 295 -2.73 -14.19 -6.93
N ASP A 296 -3.60 -15.04 -6.38
CA ASP A 296 -5.04 -14.72 -6.24
C ASP A 296 -5.37 -13.89 -4.98
N LYS A 297 -4.39 -13.57 -4.15
CA LYS A 297 -4.62 -12.91 -2.84
C LYS A 297 -5.37 -11.58 -2.97
N TYR A 298 -5.14 -10.83 -4.05
CA TYR A 298 -5.83 -9.57 -4.28
C TYR A 298 -7.33 -9.75 -4.56
N LEU A 299 -7.80 -10.93 -4.99
CA LEU A 299 -9.22 -11.24 -5.25
C LEU A 299 -10.03 -11.56 -3.99
N ARG A 300 -9.38 -11.84 -2.86
CA ARG A 300 -10.06 -12.07 -1.58
C ARG A 300 -10.85 -10.82 -1.16
N ASP A 301 -11.96 -11.01 -0.44
CA ASP A 301 -12.85 -9.96 0.07
C ASP A 301 -13.38 -9.03 -1.05
N LEU A 302 -13.99 -9.65 -2.06
CA LEU A 302 -14.75 -8.94 -3.08
C LEU A 302 -16.01 -8.34 -2.46
N ILE A 303 -16.10 -7.02 -2.50
CA ILE A 303 -17.24 -6.26 -2.01
C ILE A 303 -18.06 -5.85 -3.23
N GLY A 304 -19.39 -5.95 -3.13
CA GLY A 304 -20.29 -5.45 -4.18
C GLY A 304 -19.96 -4.01 -4.59
N GLY A 305 -19.98 -3.75 -5.91
CA GLY A 305 -19.62 -2.44 -6.48
C GLY A 305 -18.12 -2.17 -6.66
N ARG A 306 -17.25 -3.16 -6.42
CA ARG A 306 -15.80 -3.07 -6.70
C ARG A 306 -15.39 -4.06 -7.80
N PRO A 307 -15.32 -3.64 -9.07
CA PRO A 307 -15.04 -4.55 -10.18
C PRO A 307 -13.63 -5.13 -10.13
N VAL A 308 -13.50 -6.33 -10.71
CA VAL A 308 -12.22 -6.94 -11.09
C VAL A 308 -11.94 -6.55 -12.53
N PHE A 309 -10.79 -5.94 -12.79
CA PHE A 309 -10.40 -5.48 -14.11
C PHE A 309 -9.56 -6.51 -14.85
N SER A 310 -8.74 -7.27 -14.12
CA SER A 310 -7.94 -8.36 -14.67
C SER A 310 -7.75 -9.45 -13.64
N TYR A 311 -7.76 -10.70 -14.11
CA TYR A 311 -7.31 -11.88 -13.37
C TYR A 311 -5.77 -11.99 -13.40
N PRO A 312 -5.15 -12.75 -12.48
CA PRO A 312 -3.70 -12.78 -12.39
C PRO A 312 -3.05 -13.47 -13.60
N MET A 313 -2.04 -12.81 -14.17
CA MET A 313 -1.29 -13.28 -15.36
C MET A 313 -2.14 -13.65 -16.59
N ARG A 314 -3.40 -13.18 -16.66
CA ARG A 314 -4.33 -13.55 -17.75
C ARG A 314 -4.10 -12.67 -19.00
N LYS A 315 -4.17 -13.28 -20.18
CA LYS A 315 -4.21 -12.56 -21.48
C LYS A 315 -5.34 -11.53 -21.49
N GLY A 316 -5.08 -10.36 -22.08
CA GLY A 316 -5.98 -9.20 -22.04
C GLY A 316 -5.97 -8.42 -20.72
N GLY A 317 -5.22 -8.88 -19.72
CA GLY A 317 -4.95 -8.14 -18.49
C GLY A 317 -3.96 -7.01 -18.67
N PHE A 318 -3.72 -6.22 -17.60
CA PHE A 318 -2.83 -5.07 -17.69
C PHE A 318 -1.40 -5.49 -18.06
N ARG A 319 -0.89 -5.04 -19.20
CA ARG A 319 0.48 -5.35 -19.63
C ARG A 319 1.48 -4.58 -18.80
N LEU A 320 2.41 -5.28 -18.14
CA LEU A 320 3.45 -4.62 -17.36
C LEU A 320 4.41 -3.85 -18.27
N ARG A 321 4.55 -2.56 -18.00
CA ARG A 321 5.63 -1.71 -18.51
C ARG A 321 6.41 -1.15 -17.32
N TYR A 322 7.73 -1.35 -17.33
CA TYR A 322 8.59 -0.74 -16.32
C TYR A 322 8.78 0.73 -16.63
N GLY A 323 8.55 1.59 -15.63
CA GLY A 323 8.86 3.01 -15.76
C GLY A 323 8.27 3.87 -14.67
N ARG A 324 8.67 5.14 -14.65
CA ARG A 324 8.22 6.13 -13.68
C ARG A 324 7.91 7.43 -14.43
N SER A 325 6.64 7.80 -14.44
CA SER A 325 6.19 9.10 -14.94
C SER A 325 6.32 10.16 -13.85
N ARG A 326 6.20 11.43 -14.23
CA ARG A 326 6.25 12.60 -13.34
C ARG A 326 5.24 12.50 -12.19
N ASN A 327 4.08 11.91 -12.45
CA ASN A 327 2.95 11.82 -11.50
C ASN A 327 2.80 10.45 -10.84
N THR A 328 3.52 9.40 -11.26
CA THR A 328 3.45 8.08 -10.61
C THR A 328 4.15 8.06 -9.27
N GLY A 329 5.03 9.03 -8.99
CA GLY A 329 5.52 9.30 -7.63
C GLY A 329 6.06 8.06 -6.90
N PHE A 330 5.41 7.72 -5.79
CA PHE A 330 5.66 6.58 -4.90
C PHE A 330 4.36 5.79 -4.73
N ALA A 331 4.41 4.46 -4.82
CA ALA A 331 3.26 3.56 -4.67
C ALA A 331 2.05 3.85 -5.57
N ALA A 332 2.27 4.49 -6.73
CA ALA A 332 1.25 4.70 -7.75
C ALA A 332 1.60 3.95 -9.05
N ALA A 333 0.58 3.55 -9.79
CA ALA A 333 0.70 2.94 -11.09
C ALA A 333 0.05 3.83 -12.15
N GLY A 334 0.75 3.97 -13.28
CA GLY A 334 0.27 4.74 -14.43
C GLY A 334 -0.65 3.88 -15.30
N MET A 335 -1.74 4.48 -15.76
CA MET A 335 -2.67 3.87 -16.72
C MET A 335 -3.04 4.88 -17.80
N HIS A 336 -3.30 4.40 -19.00
CA HIS A 336 -3.76 5.27 -20.07
C HIS A 336 -5.15 5.88 -19.75
N PRO A 337 -5.40 7.18 -19.98
CA PRO A 337 -6.72 7.79 -19.76
C PRO A 337 -7.87 7.06 -20.46
N ALA A 338 -7.65 6.56 -21.68
CA ALA A 338 -8.65 5.78 -22.41
C ALA A 338 -9.08 4.52 -21.64
N THR A 339 -8.15 3.84 -20.97
CA THR A 339 -8.44 2.68 -20.11
C THR A 339 -9.40 3.07 -18.99
N LEU A 340 -9.22 4.24 -18.36
CA LEU A 340 -10.08 4.70 -17.27
C LEU A 340 -11.54 4.90 -17.72
N TYR A 341 -11.73 5.49 -18.91
CA TYR A 341 -13.06 5.68 -19.50
C TYR A 341 -13.70 4.36 -19.92
N ILE A 342 -12.95 3.50 -20.62
CA ILE A 342 -13.46 2.23 -21.17
C ILE A 342 -13.79 1.23 -20.07
N LEU A 343 -13.08 1.28 -18.94
CA LEU A 343 -13.41 0.50 -17.74
C LEU A 343 -14.55 1.12 -16.90
N GLY A 344 -15.37 1.99 -17.49
CA GLY A 344 -16.60 2.52 -16.89
C GLY A 344 -16.36 3.53 -15.77
N GLU A 345 -15.23 4.26 -15.82
CA GLU A 345 -14.88 5.32 -14.86
C GLU A 345 -14.81 4.86 -13.38
N PHE A 346 -14.76 3.55 -13.13
CA PHE A 346 -14.52 3.00 -11.80
C PHE A 346 -13.11 3.34 -11.30
N LEU A 347 -12.14 3.37 -12.21
CA LEU A 347 -10.80 3.86 -11.95
C LEU A 347 -10.73 5.35 -12.31
N ALA A 348 -10.24 6.13 -11.36
CA ALA A 348 -10.04 7.56 -11.50
C ALA A 348 -8.74 7.94 -10.79
N THR A 349 -8.26 9.16 -11.02
CA THR A 349 -7.09 9.70 -10.34
C THR A 349 -7.24 9.60 -8.82
N GLY A 350 -6.32 8.90 -8.16
CA GLY A 350 -6.36 8.67 -6.71
C GLY A 350 -7.25 7.52 -6.25
N THR A 351 -7.95 6.82 -7.15
CA THR A 351 -8.57 5.53 -6.82
C THR A 351 -7.46 4.55 -6.48
N GLN A 352 -7.59 3.88 -5.35
CA GLN A 352 -6.72 2.78 -4.99
C GLN A 352 -7.13 1.55 -5.80
N MET A 353 -6.18 0.93 -6.49
CA MET A 353 -6.34 -0.39 -7.10
C MET A 353 -5.57 -1.42 -6.26
N LYS A 354 -6.20 -2.56 -5.96
CA LYS A 354 -5.47 -3.72 -5.43
C LYS A 354 -4.82 -4.47 -6.58
N THR A 355 -3.52 -4.72 -6.47
CA THR A 355 -2.69 -5.32 -7.51
C THR A 355 -2.26 -6.72 -7.12
N GLU A 356 -2.07 -7.56 -8.12
CA GLU A 356 -1.47 -8.89 -7.96
C GLU A 356 -0.01 -8.80 -7.48
N ARG A 357 0.76 -7.88 -8.09
CA ARG A 357 2.19 -7.65 -7.88
C ARG A 357 2.57 -6.25 -8.38
N PRO A 358 3.74 -5.68 -8.02
CA PRO A 358 4.69 -6.16 -7.00
C PRO A 358 4.23 -5.91 -5.56
N GLY A 359 3.35 -4.94 -5.34
CA GLY A 359 2.77 -4.59 -4.04
C GLY A 359 1.29 -5.00 -3.92
N LYS A 360 0.72 -4.81 -2.72
CA LYS A 360 -0.69 -5.14 -2.43
C LYS A 360 -1.69 -4.19 -3.11
N ALA A 361 -1.28 -2.95 -3.34
CA ALA A 361 -2.12 -1.92 -3.93
C ALA A 361 -1.25 -0.80 -4.52
N CYS A 362 -1.86 -0.03 -5.42
CA CYS A 362 -1.31 1.20 -5.95
C CYS A 362 -2.38 2.30 -6.00
N GLY A 363 -1.97 3.56 -5.97
CA GLY A 363 -2.80 4.66 -6.43
C GLY A 363 -2.84 4.71 -7.96
N VAL A 364 -3.99 4.92 -8.57
CA VAL A 364 -4.10 5.08 -10.03
C VAL A 364 -3.85 6.53 -10.42
N VAL A 365 -2.99 6.74 -11.42
CA VAL A 365 -2.75 8.04 -12.05
C VAL A 365 -2.73 7.93 -13.59
N PRO A 366 -3.17 8.95 -14.33
CA PRO A 366 -3.18 8.92 -15.78
C PRO A 366 -1.76 9.09 -16.37
N VAL A 367 -1.41 8.31 -17.39
CA VAL A 367 -0.20 8.46 -18.21
C VAL A 367 -0.60 8.26 -19.67
N ASP A 368 -0.51 9.33 -20.47
CA ASP A 368 -0.99 9.40 -21.86
C ASP A 368 0.04 8.94 -22.91
N THR A 369 1.27 8.61 -22.49
CA THR A 369 2.33 8.14 -23.38
C THR A 369 2.45 6.61 -23.46
N ILE A 370 1.71 5.87 -22.64
CA ILE A 370 1.67 4.40 -22.67
C ILE A 370 0.45 3.92 -23.46
N GLU A 371 0.43 2.66 -23.85
CA GLU A 371 -0.65 2.15 -24.70
C GLU A 371 -1.95 1.94 -23.93
N GLY A 372 -3.05 2.37 -24.54
CA GLY A 372 -4.41 2.16 -24.05
C GLY A 372 -4.97 0.77 -24.38
N PRO A 373 -6.29 0.58 -24.17
CA PRO A 373 -6.93 -0.70 -24.37
C PRO A 373 -7.13 -1.01 -25.85
N THR A 374 -7.17 -2.30 -26.17
CA THR A 374 -7.58 -2.81 -27.48
C THR A 374 -8.98 -3.39 -27.38
N VAL A 375 -9.87 -2.96 -28.27
CA VAL A 375 -11.30 -3.27 -28.19
C VAL A 375 -11.83 -3.78 -29.52
N ARG A 376 -12.89 -4.57 -29.45
CA ARG A 376 -13.74 -4.94 -30.57
C ARG A 376 -15.03 -4.13 -30.52
N LEU A 377 -15.35 -3.47 -31.62
CA LEU A 377 -16.60 -2.74 -31.78
C LEU A 377 -17.73 -3.69 -32.19
N ARG A 378 -19.00 -3.27 -32.05
CA ARG A 378 -20.17 -4.12 -32.35
C ARG A 378 -20.25 -4.57 -33.80
N GLU A 379 -19.68 -3.80 -34.72
CA GLU A 379 -19.52 -4.17 -36.13
C GLU A 379 -18.39 -5.18 -36.38
N GLY A 380 -17.56 -5.48 -35.37
CA GLY A 380 -16.53 -6.52 -35.40
C GLY A 380 -15.10 -6.03 -35.64
N SER A 381 -14.91 -4.76 -36.01
CA SER A 381 -13.59 -4.12 -36.15
C SER A 381 -12.83 -4.10 -34.82
N VAL A 382 -11.51 -4.21 -34.90
CA VAL A 382 -10.58 -4.22 -33.76
C VAL A 382 -9.60 -3.06 -33.88
N LEU A 383 -9.53 -2.26 -32.82
CA LEU A 383 -8.63 -1.12 -32.74
C LEU A 383 -8.11 -0.89 -31.32
N ARG A 384 -6.94 -0.28 -31.24
CA ARG A 384 -6.39 0.24 -29.99
C ARG A 384 -6.81 1.69 -29.80
N ILE A 385 -7.14 2.08 -28.57
CA ILE A 385 -7.61 3.42 -28.24
C ILE A 385 -6.58 4.11 -27.34
N ASP A 386 -5.78 5.00 -27.92
CA ASP A 386 -4.70 5.72 -27.25
C ASP A 386 -5.04 7.19 -26.97
N ASP A 387 -6.33 7.57 -26.95
CA ASP A 387 -6.75 8.92 -26.57
C ASP A 387 -8.13 8.98 -25.91
N GLU A 388 -8.32 10.01 -25.07
CA GLU A 388 -9.56 10.24 -24.32
C GLU A 388 -10.77 10.54 -25.22
N ALA A 389 -10.58 11.31 -26.28
CA ALA A 389 -11.68 11.74 -27.14
C ALA A 389 -12.28 10.54 -27.89
N THR A 390 -11.43 9.67 -28.42
CA THR A 390 -11.82 8.41 -29.06
C THR A 390 -12.45 7.45 -28.05
N ALA A 391 -11.91 7.33 -26.84
CA ALA A 391 -12.50 6.48 -25.79
C ALA A 391 -13.95 6.89 -25.46
N LYS A 392 -14.21 8.19 -25.30
CA LYS A 392 -15.56 8.73 -25.06
C LYS A 392 -16.48 8.51 -26.26
N ARG A 393 -15.99 8.76 -27.47
CA ARG A 393 -16.77 8.63 -28.72
C ARG A 393 -17.18 7.18 -28.98
N LEU A 394 -16.24 6.25 -28.86
CA LEU A 394 -16.45 4.84 -29.22
C LEU A 394 -16.94 3.98 -28.07
N GLY A 395 -16.80 4.43 -26.82
CA GLY A 395 -17.23 3.71 -25.61
C GLY A 395 -18.58 2.99 -25.73
N PRO A 396 -19.66 3.67 -26.14
CA PRO A 396 -20.98 3.04 -26.31
C PRO A 396 -21.05 1.93 -27.37
N GLY A 397 -20.16 1.96 -28.37
CA GLY A 397 -20.07 1.01 -29.48
C GLY A 397 -19.14 -0.17 -29.24
N ILE A 398 -18.46 -0.24 -28.09
CA ILE A 398 -17.59 -1.36 -27.73
C ILE A 398 -18.45 -2.58 -27.41
N GLU A 399 -18.14 -3.70 -28.06
CA GLU A 399 -18.72 -5.01 -27.78
C GLU A 399 -17.88 -5.78 -26.76
N LYS A 400 -16.55 -5.76 -26.93
CA LYS A 400 -15.62 -6.54 -26.11
C LYS A 400 -14.30 -5.78 -25.93
N ILE A 401 -13.82 -5.73 -24.69
CA ILE A 401 -12.45 -5.31 -24.38
C ILE A 401 -11.57 -6.55 -24.54
N LEU A 402 -10.69 -6.55 -25.54
CA LEU A 402 -9.77 -7.66 -25.79
C LEU A 402 -8.57 -7.57 -24.85
N ASP A 403 -8.15 -6.34 -24.57
CA ASP A 403 -7.05 -6.02 -23.68
C ASP A 403 -7.27 -4.65 -23.01
N VAL A 404 -6.96 -4.56 -21.71
CA VAL A 404 -7.21 -3.36 -20.90
C VAL A 404 -6.15 -2.26 -21.01
N GLY A 405 -5.01 -2.53 -21.66
CA GLY A 405 -3.89 -1.62 -21.88
C GLY A 405 -2.69 -1.88 -20.98
N GLU A 406 -1.73 -0.96 -21.01
CA GLU A 406 -0.53 -1.02 -20.20
C GLU A 406 -0.75 -0.51 -18.77
N ILE A 407 0.04 -1.08 -17.84
CA ILE A 407 0.22 -0.55 -16.49
C ILE A 407 1.69 -0.21 -16.27
N LEU A 408 1.96 1.07 -16.01
CA LEU A 408 3.29 1.58 -15.75
C LEU A 408 3.62 1.44 -14.27
N ILE A 409 4.60 0.58 -13.94
CA ILE A 409 5.04 0.35 -12.56
C ILE A 409 6.53 0.64 -12.43
N SER A 410 6.89 1.44 -11.42
CA SER A 410 8.28 1.81 -11.14
C SER A 410 9.09 0.61 -10.65
N PHE A 411 10.35 0.52 -11.07
CA PHE A 411 11.32 -0.42 -10.50
C PHE A 411 11.39 -0.31 -8.97
N GLY A 412 11.26 0.90 -8.42
CA GLY A 412 11.28 1.14 -6.98
C GLY A 412 10.22 0.35 -6.21
N GLU A 413 9.06 0.09 -6.83
CA GLU A 413 7.99 -0.71 -6.20
C GLU A 413 8.38 -2.18 -6.05
N PHE A 414 9.13 -2.74 -7.02
CA PHE A 414 9.65 -4.09 -6.92
C PHE A 414 10.73 -4.19 -5.85
N LEU A 415 11.65 -3.21 -5.83
CA LEU A 415 12.72 -3.13 -4.84
C LEU A 415 12.17 -3.01 -3.42
N GLU A 416 11.21 -2.10 -3.19
CA GLU A 416 10.62 -1.87 -1.86
C GLU A 416 9.86 -3.10 -1.34
N ASN A 417 9.08 -3.75 -2.21
CA ASN A 417 8.29 -4.92 -1.85
C ASN A 417 9.12 -6.21 -1.83
N ASN A 418 10.42 -6.14 -2.14
CA ASN A 418 11.32 -7.29 -2.29
C ASN A 418 10.70 -8.38 -3.20
N HIS A 419 10.12 -7.94 -4.32
CA HIS A 419 9.52 -8.81 -5.32
C HIS A 419 10.50 -8.99 -6.48
N PRO A 420 10.76 -10.23 -6.95
CA PRO A 420 11.60 -10.46 -8.13
C PRO A 420 11.08 -9.69 -9.34
N LEU A 421 11.98 -9.18 -10.18
CA LEU A 421 11.57 -8.64 -11.47
C LEU A 421 10.92 -9.74 -12.31
N VAL A 422 9.94 -9.34 -13.11
CA VAL A 422 9.17 -10.22 -13.99
C VAL A 422 9.33 -9.71 -15.43
N PRO A 423 9.25 -10.57 -16.45
CA PRO A 423 9.40 -10.12 -17.83
C PRO A 423 8.36 -9.04 -18.17
N ALA A 424 8.80 -7.88 -18.64
CA ALA A 424 7.93 -6.85 -19.21
C ALA A 424 7.75 -7.08 -20.72
N GLY A 425 6.71 -6.49 -21.30
CA GLY A 425 6.54 -6.48 -22.76
C GLY A 425 7.59 -5.58 -23.43
N TYR A 426 7.99 -5.94 -24.65
CA TYR A 426 8.87 -5.10 -25.45
C TYR A 426 8.20 -3.77 -25.80
N CYS A 427 8.86 -2.68 -25.44
CA CYS A 427 8.37 -1.31 -25.53
C CYS A 427 9.41 -0.41 -26.23
N GLU A 428 8.98 0.80 -26.58
CA GLU A 428 9.79 1.75 -27.34
C GLU A 428 11.10 2.11 -26.63
N GLU A 429 11.09 2.27 -25.31
CA GLU A 429 12.29 2.59 -24.55
C GLU A 429 13.31 1.44 -24.61
N TRP A 430 12.84 0.19 -24.59
CA TRP A 430 13.72 -0.96 -24.73
C TRP A 430 14.23 -1.08 -26.17
N TRP A 431 13.37 -0.83 -27.17
CA TRP A 431 13.81 -0.79 -28.56
C TRP A 431 14.89 0.26 -28.81
N GLN A 432 14.75 1.46 -28.24
CA GLN A 432 15.75 2.52 -28.36
C GLN A 432 17.11 2.09 -27.79
N LEU A 433 17.11 1.33 -26.69
CA LEU A 433 18.34 0.77 -26.10
C LEU A 433 18.95 -0.34 -26.96
N ASP A 434 18.13 -1.19 -27.57
CA ASP A 434 18.61 -2.20 -28.53
C ASP A 434 19.14 -1.55 -29.82
N ALA A 435 18.57 -0.42 -30.24
CA ALA A 435 18.96 0.30 -31.45
C ALA A 435 20.23 1.14 -31.25
N GLY A 436 20.44 1.67 -30.04
CA GLY A 436 21.60 2.49 -29.70
C GLY A 436 21.34 4.00 -29.85
N ASP A 437 22.28 4.78 -29.33
CA ASP A 437 22.17 6.24 -29.30
C ASP A 437 22.18 6.84 -30.72
N GLY A 438 21.31 7.84 -30.95
CA GLY A 438 21.24 8.58 -32.21
C GLY A 438 20.45 7.88 -33.34
N VAL A 439 19.92 6.68 -33.11
CA VAL A 439 18.97 6.03 -34.03
C VAL A 439 17.57 6.55 -33.75
N ASN A 440 16.91 7.12 -34.76
CA ASN A 440 15.52 7.57 -34.62
C ASN A 440 14.55 6.39 -34.77
N PRO A 441 13.42 6.38 -34.05
CA PRO A 441 12.34 5.43 -34.30
C PRO A 441 11.86 5.47 -35.76
N PRO A 442 11.58 4.31 -36.39
CA PRO A 442 11.07 4.26 -37.75
C PRO A 442 9.71 4.95 -37.84
N LYS A 443 9.50 5.69 -38.93
CA LYS A 443 8.29 6.51 -39.15
C LYS A 443 7.11 5.69 -39.66
N ASP A 444 7.40 4.59 -40.33
CA ASP A 444 6.40 3.72 -40.94
C ASP A 444 6.83 2.24 -40.95
N GLU A 445 5.91 1.38 -41.38
CA GLU A 445 6.13 -0.07 -41.44
C GLU A 445 7.31 -0.45 -42.35
N LYS A 446 7.54 0.31 -43.43
CA LYS A 446 8.60 0.01 -44.40
C LYS A 446 9.97 0.31 -43.81
N GLU A 447 10.11 1.45 -43.14
CA GLU A 447 11.34 1.81 -42.43
C GLU A 447 11.63 0.81 -41.29
N ALA A 448 10.60 0.40 -40.54
CA ALA A 448 10.74 -0.59 -39.48
C ALA A 448 11.22 -1.96 -40.01
N LEU A 449 10.66 -2.40 -41.15
CA LEU A 449 11.09 -3.64 -41.81
C LEU A 449 12.51 -3.54 -42.36
N ALA A 450 12.85 -2.45 -43.04
CA ALA A 450 14.19 -2.24 -43.57
C ALA A 450 15.25 -2.24 -42.45
N TYR A 451 14.93 -1.60 -41.32
CA TYR A 451 15.78 -1.62 -40.13
C TYR A 451 15.98 -3.04 -39.59
N ALA A 452 14.90 -3.80 -39.44
CA ALA A 452 14.95 -5.17 -38.94
C ALA A 452 15.71 -6.13 -39.88
N GLN A 453 15.54 -5.96 -41.20
CA GLN A 453 16.25 -6.71 -42.23
C GLN A 453 17.77 -6.47 -42.21
N ASN A 454 18.20 -5.27 -41.79
CA ASN A 454 19.60 -4.93 -41.60
C ASN A 454 20.17 -5.42 -40.25
N GLY A 455 19.45 -6.28 -39.52
CA GLY A 455 19.92 -6.96 -38.32
C GLY A 455 19.49 -6.32 -37.00
N GLY A 456 18.71 -5.23 -37.05
CA GLY A 456 18.05 -4.62 -35.89
C GLY A 456 16.84 -5.42 -35.41
N TYR A 457 16.32 -5.09 -34.23
CA TYR A 457 15.05 -5.62 -33.74
C TYR A 457 13.87 -4.87 -34.39
N LEU A 458 12.83 -5.61 -34.78
CA LEU A 458 11.60 -5.02 -35.27
C LEU A 458 10.97 -4.16 -34.18
N HIS A 459 10.59 -2.94 -34.55
CA HIS A 459 10.03 -1.96 -33.62
C HIS A 459 8.67 -2.46 -33.05
N PRO A 460 8.40 -2.25 -31.74
CA PRO A 460 7.22 -2.82 -31.07
C PRO A 460 5.88 -2.40 -31.70
N ALA A 461 5.78 -1.21 -32.29
CA ALA A 461 4.56 -0.77 -32.99
C ALA A 461 4.15 -1.69 -34.17
N TRP A 462 5.08 -2.46 -34.74
CA TRP A 462 4.84 -3.43 -35.82
C TRP A 462 5.13 -4.88 -35.40
N THR A 463 5.16 -5.13 -34.09
CA THR A 463 5.27 -6.48 -33.52
C THR A 463 3.95 -6.78 -32.79
N TRP A 464 3.40 -7.97 -32.99
CA TRP A 464 2.14 -8.40 -32.36
C TRP A 464 2.39 -9.36 -31.19
N PHE A 465 1.31 -9.72 -30.51
CA PHE A 465 1.32 -10.60 -29.35
C PHE A 465 1.42 -12.07 -29.79
N TRP A 466 2.48 -12.42 -30.51
CA TRP A 466 2.68 -13.76 -31.08
C TRP A 466 2.73 -14.86 -30.02
N ASP A 467 3.26 -14.56 -28.82
CA ASP A 467 3.27 -15.50 -27.69
C ASP A 467 1.88 -15.79 -27.11
N ASP A 468 0.88 -14.99 -27.48
CA ASP A 468 -0.49 -15.20 -27.03
C ASP A 468 -1.27 -16.17 -27.93
N ILE A 469 -0.71 -16.62 -29.06
CA ILE A 469 -1.32 -17.67 -29.87
C ILE A 469 -0.39 -18.87 -30.02
N THR A 470 -0.94 -20.03 -30.37
CA THR A 470 -0.15 -21.25 -30.55
C THR A 470 0.54 -21.28 -31.91
N ALA A 471 1.59 -22.09 -32.03
CA ALA A 471 2.26 -22.35 -33.31
C ALA A 471 1.27 -22.89 -34.37
N ASP A 472 0.29 -23.69 -33.98
CA ASP A 472 -0.75 -24.21 -34.89
C ASP A 472 -1.71 -23.11 -35.36
N GLN A 473 -2.08 -22.18 -34.47
CA GLN A 473 -2.84 -20.99 -34.87
C GLN A 473 -2.05 -20.14 -35.88
N ILE A 474 -0.74 -19.94 -35.67
CA ILE A 474 0.12 -19.22 -36.63
C ILE A 474 0.12 -19.93 -37.99
N ARG A 475 0.25 -21.27 -38.02
CA ARG A 475 0.21 -22.07 -39.25
C ARG A 475 -1.12 -21.94 -39.97
N ALA A 476 -2.22 -22.07 -39.24
CA ALA A 476 -3.57 -21.93 -39.79
C ALA A 476 -3.81 -20.54 -40.40
N VAL A 477 -3.37 -19.48 -39.70
CA VAL A 477 -3.44 -18.11 -40.22
C VAL A 477 -2.60 -17.95 -41.49
N ALA A 478 -1.36 -18.42 -41.50
CA ALA A 478 -0.50 -18.34 -42.69
C ALA A 478 -1.11 -19.06 -43.90
N GLU A 479 -1.67 -20.25 -43.69
CA GLU A 479 -2.35 -21.02 -44.74
C GLU A 479 -3.60 -20.33 -45.26
N TYR A 480 -4.40 -19.77 -44.36
CA TYR A 480 -5.61 -19.06 -44.72
C TYR A 480 -5.30 -17.79 -45.51
N VAL A 481 -4.34 -16.98 -45.04
CA VAL A 481 -3.91 -15.76 -45.75
C VAL A 481 -3.33 -16.11 -47.13
N ALA A 482 -2.52 -17.16 -47.24
CA ALA A 482 -1.97 -17.57 -48.53
C ALA A 482 -3.04 -18.07 -49.52
N ALA A 483 -4.09 -18.73 -49.03
CA ALA A 483 -5.13 -19.31 -49.87
C ALA A 483 -6.24 -18.32 -50.24
N LYS A 484 -6.56 -17.37 -49.37
CA LYS A 484 -7.76 -16.51 -49.47
C LYS A 484 -7.46 -15.02 -49.43
N GLY A 485 -6.24 -14.62 -49.07
CA GLY A 485 -5.86 -13.22 -48.98
C GLY A 485 -5.75 -12.55 -50.33
N VAL A 486 -6.13 -11.27 -50.37
CA VAL A 486 -5.99 -10.40 -51.53
C VAL A 486 -5.44 -9.06 -51.08
N VAL A 487 -4.29 -8.66 -51.61
CA VAL A 487 -3.73 -7.33 -51.36
C VAL A 487 -4.40 -6.33 -52.29
N LYS A 488 -4.97 -5.26 -51.72
CA LYS A 488 -5.54 -4.11 -52.43
C LYS A 488 -4.85 -2.82 -51.96
N GLU A 489 -5.21 -1.70 -52.57
CA GLU A 489 -4.60 -0.39 -52.26
C GLU A 489 -4.67 0.00 -50.78
N ASN A 490 -5.72 -0.43 -50.07
CA ASN A 490 -5.94 -0.13 -48.65
C ASN A 490 -5.54 -1.28 -47.71
N GLY A 491 -4.74 -2.25 -48.15
CA GLY A 491 -4.18 -3.30 -47.28
C GLY A 491 -4.54 -4.73 -47.66
N LEU A 492 -4.37 -5.65 -46.72
CA LEU A 492 -4.66 -7.07 -46.87
C LEU A 492 -6.13 -7.36 -46.57
N HIS A 493 -6.84 -7.93 -47.55
CA HIS A 493 -8.23 -8.36 -47.42
C HIS A 493 -8.27 -9.87 -47.24
N ILE A 494 -8.94 -10.35 -46.20
CA ILE A 494 -9.19 -11.77 -45.97
C ILE A 494 -10.68 -11.97 -45.64
N PRO A 495 -11.34 -13.02 -46.16
CA PRO A 495 -12.70 -13.35 -45.74
C PRO A 495 -12.74 -13.62 -44.24
N ASN A 496 -13.83 -13.23 -43.58
CA ASN A 496 -14.00 -13.38 -42.16
C ASN A 496 -14.28 -14.85 -41.80
N ASP A 497 -13.25 -15.54 -41.32
CA ASP A 497 -13.38 -16.87 -40.73
C ASP A 497 -13.34 -16.78 -39.19
N PRO A 498 -14.26 -17.42 -38.45
CA PRO A 498 -14.32 -17.31 -36.99
C PRO A 498 -13.04 -17.73 -36.26
N ALA A 499 -12.36 -18.79 -36.73
CA ALA A 499 -11.14 -19.28 -36.08
C ALA A 499 -9.96 -18.34 -36.35
N ILE A 500 -9.85 -17.85 -37.59
CA ILE A 500 -8.83 -16.85 -37.96
C ILE A 500 -9.07 -15.54 -37.22
N LYS A 501 -10.32 -15.05 -37.19
CA LYS A 501 -10.71 -13.85 -36.45
C LYS A 501 -10.34 -13.93 -34.97
N ALA A 502 -10.60 -15.07 -34.34
CA ALA A 502 -10.22 -15.29 -32.94
C ALA A 502 -8.71 -15.21 -32.73
N ALA A 503 -7.89 -15.78 -33.62
CA ALA A 503 -6.44 -15.68 -33.55
C ALA A 503 -5.94 -14.24 -33.75
N LEU A 504 -6.54 -13.49 -34.69
CA LEU A 504 -6.22 -12.07 -34.92
C LEU A 504 -6.58 -11.19 -33.72
N GLU A 505 -7.72 -11.46 -33.08
CA GLU A 505 -8.12 -10.80 -31.84
C GLU A 505 -7.17 -11.13 -30.67
N GLU A 506 -6.74 -12.38 -30.53
CA GLU A 506 -5.85 -12.80 -29.44
C GLU A 506 -4.44 -12.22 -29.58
N MET A 507 -3.94 -12.03 -30.81
CA MET A 507 -2.67 -11.33 -31.06
C MET A 507 -2.80 -9.79 -31.03
N LEU A 508 -4.00 -9.25 -30.79
CA LEU A 508 -4.35 -7.83 -30.81
C LEU A 508 -4.00 -7.13 -32.13
N LEU A 509 -4.16 -7.82 -33.27
CA LEU A 509 -3.97 -7.23 -34.59
C LEU A 509 -5.15 -6.33 -34.93
N THR A 510 -4.89 -5.04 -35.15
CA THR A 510 -5.93 -4.07 -35.54
C THR A 510 -6.41 -4.32 -36.96
N HIS A 511 -7.72 -4.32 -37.17
CA HIS A 511 -8.34 -4.55 -38.47
C HIS A 511 -9.78 -4.01 -38.51
N ASP A 512 -10.22 -3.63 -39.71
CA ASP A 512 -11.63 -3.30 -39.95
C ASP A 512 -12.40 -4.55 -40.39
N LEU A 513 -13.69 -4.60 -40.10
CA LEU A 513 -14.62 -5.60 -40.64
C LEU A 513 -15.72 -4.90 -41.44
N HIS A 514 -15.77 -5.17 -42.74
CA HIS A 514 -16.79 -4.66 -43.65
C HIS A 514 -17.26 -5.77 -44.59
N ASP A 515 -18.58 -5.95 -44.74
CA ASP A 515 -19.19 -6.93 -45.64
C ASP A 515 -18.59 -8.35 -45.51
N ASP A 516 -18.36 -8.78 -44.26
CA ASP A 516 -17.75 -10.08 -43.92
C ASP A 516 -16.31 -10.27 -44.44
N VAL A 517 -15.60 -9.16 -44.66
CA VAL A 517 -14.18 -9.11 -45.05
C VAL A 517 -13.39 -8.33 -44.00
N ILE A 518 -12.32 -8.95 -43.52
CA ILE A 518 -11.34 -8.33 -42.62
C ILE A 518 -10.32 -7.57 -43.45
N VAL A 519 -10.07 -6.31 -43.11
CA VAL A 519 -9.08 -5.45 -43.77
C VAL A 519 -7.98 -5.07 -42.77
N ILE A 520 -6.75 -5.49 -43.07
CA ILE A 520 -5.55 -5.20 -42.27
C ILE A 520 -4.72 -4.16 -43.03
N HIS A 521 -4.69 -2.93 -42.53
CA HIS A 521 -3.97 -1.81 -43.16
C HIS A 521 -2.45 -1.94 -43.04
N THR A 522 -1.97 -2.33 -41.86
CA THR A 522 -0.55 -2.53 -41.55
C THR A 522 -0.24 -4.02 -41.62
N TYR A 523 0.13 -4.50 -42.82
CA TYR A 523 0.15 -5.93 -43.12
C TYR A 523 1.53 -6.47 -43.54
N LEU A 524 2.50 -5.63 -43.91
CA LEU A 524 3.76 -6.12 -44.48
C LEU A 524 4.61 -6.89 -43.45
N ALA A 525 4.69 -6.38 -42.23
CA ALA A 525 5.36 -7.08 -41.14
C ALA A 525 4.57 -8.32 -40.71
N PHE A 526 3.24 -8.30 -40.88
CA PHE A 526 2.35 -9.39 -40.48
C PHE A 526 2.53 -10.58 -41.41
N ILE A 527 2.43 -10.34 -42.72
CA ILE A 527 2.67 -11.39 -43.72
C ILE A 527 4.12 -11.88 -43.68
N SER A 528 5.09 -11.01 -43.34
CA SER A 528 6.46 -11.44 -43.10
C SER A 528 6.56 -12.36 -41.89
N GLY A 529 5.89 -12.04 -40.79
CA GLY A 529 5.76 -12.91 -39.61
C GLY A 529 5.15 -14.28 -39.91
N LEU A 530 4.20 -14.34 -40.85
CA LEU A 530 3.59 -15.57 -41.35
C LEU A 530 4.49 -16.32 -42.37
N GLY A 531 5.67 -15.79 -42.71
CA GLY A 531 6.57 -16.38 -43.71
C GLY A 531 6.00 -16.33 -45.13
N LEU A 532 5.25 -15.28 -45.46
CA LEU A 532 4.67 -15.05 -46.79
C LEU A 532 5.40 -13.93 -47.54
N ASP A 533 5.55 -14.06 -48.85
CA ASP A 533 6.09 -13.01 -49.73
C ASP A 533 5.04 -11.93 -50.07
N GLY A 534 5.44 -10.93 -50.86
CA GLY A 534 4.53 -9.85 -51.28
C GLY A 534 3.35 -10.31 -52.16
N ASN A 535 3.39 -11.53 -52.69
CA ASN A 535 2.31 -12.17 -53.43
C ASN A 535 1.52 -13.17 -52.56
N LEU A 536 1.70 -13.13 -51.24
CA LEU A 536 1.09 -14.03 -50.26
C LEU A 536 1.47 -15.51 -50.42
N LYS A 537 2.58 -15.82 -51.09
CA LYS A 537 3.08 -17.19 -51.21
C LYS A 537 4.02 -17.53 -50.06
N LYS A 538 3.94 -18.77 -49.57
CA LYS A 538 4.86 -19.29 -48.55
C LYS A 538 6.31 -19.20 -49.04
N ARG A 539 7.19 -18.61 -48.22
CA ARG A 539 8.64 -18.54 -48.44
C ARG A 539 9.32 -19.88 -48.14
N ASP A 540 10.56 -20.04 -48.57
CA ASP A 540 11.36 -21.24 -48.33
C ASP A 540 11.62 -21.54 -46.85
N SER A 541 11.45 -20.55 -45.95
CA SER A 541 11.54 -20.74 -44.50
C SER A 541 10.56 -21.78 -43.96
N TRP A 542 9.47 -22.06 -44.68
CA TRP A 542 8.53 -23.14 -44.37
C TRP A 542 9.11 -24.56 -44.57
N GLN A 543 10.23 -24.71 -45.28
CA GLN A 543 10.88 -26.00 -45.49
C GLN A 543 11.83 -26.38 -44.34
N THR A 544 12.25 -25.41 -43.53
CA THR A 544 13.26 -25.57 -42.47
C THR A 544 12.70 -25.34 -41.07
N LEU A 545 11.42 -25.64 -40.88
CA LEU A 545 10.70 -25.36 -39.64
C LEU A 545 11.38 -26.03 -38.42
N PRO A 546 11.62 -25.27 -37.35
CA PRO A 546 12.09 -25.86 -36.10
C PRO A 546 11.02 -26.78 -35.49
N ALA A 547 11.45 -27.94 -34.96
CA ALA A 547 10.59 -28.83 -34.20
C ALA A 547 10.25 -28.19 -32.85
N ASP A 548 8.97 -28.21 -32.46
CA ASP A 548 8.45 -27.73 -31.17
C ASP A 548 8.87 -26.29 -30.78
N ALA A 549 9.04 -25.40 -31.76
CA ALA A 549 9.37 -24.00 -31.49
C ALA A 549 8.26 -23.26 -30.76
N ALA A 550 8.65 -22.41 -29.81
CA ALA A 550 7.74 -21.45 -29.20
C ALA A 550 7.16 -20.52 -30.28
N PRO A 551 5.95 -19.96 -30.08
CA PRO A 551 5.27 -19.15 -31.09
C PRO A 551 6.11 -18.00 -31.66
N LEU A 552 6.79 -17.22 -30.82
CA LEU A 552 7.65 -16.13 -31.28
C LEU A 552 8.89 -16.63 -32.04
N ASP A 553 9.49 -17.74 -31.62
CA ASP A 553 10.65 -18.33 -32.31
C ASP A 553 10.26 -18.81 -33.71
N LEU A 554 9.07 -19.40 -33.85
CA LEU A 554 8.51 -19.77 -35.15
C LEU A 554 8.35 -18.54 -36.06
N VAL A 555 7.81 -17.43 -35.54
CA VAL A 555 7.63 -16.19 -36.30
C VAL A 555 8.96 -15.56 -36.70
N MET A 556 9.95 -15.54 -35.80
CA MET A 556 11.30 -15.06 -36.12
C MET A 556 11.96 -15.91 -37.21
N HIS A 557 11.83 -17.24 -37.13
CA HIS A 557 12.32 -18.17 -38.15
C HIS A 557 11.65 -17.94 -39.51
N LEU A 558 10.31 -17.85 -39.54
CA LEU A 558 9.54 -17.67 -40.76
C LEU A 558 9.84 -16.33 -41.46
N SER A 559 9.96 -15.27 -40.68
CA SER A 559 10.17 -13.90 -41.18
C SER A 559 11.63 -13.59 -41.50
N GLY A 560 12.58 -14.23 -40.82
CA GLY A 560 13.99 -13.86 -40.82
C GLY A 560 14.28 -12.56 -40.05
N LEU A 561 13.32 -12.06 -39.27
CA LEU A 561 13.44 -10.80 -38.53
C LEU A 561 13.69 -11.07 -37.04
N LYS A 562 14.53 -10.26 -36.41
CA LYS A 562 14.69 -10.28 -34.95
C LYS A 562 13.49 -9.58 -34.30
N MET A 563 12.84 -10.25 -33.36
CA MET A 563 11.72 -9.73 -32.60
C MET A 563 11.93 -9.98 -31.10
N ARG A 564 11.20 -9.25 -30.26
CA ARG A 564 11.09 -9.55 -28.82
C ARG A 564 9.63 -9.66 -28.44
N SER A 565 9.36 -10.43 -27.39
CA SER A 565 8.01 -10.65 -26.88
C SER A 565 7.37 -9.34 -26.44
N ARG A 566 6.22 -8.99 -27.02
CA ARG A 566 5.35 -7.90 -26.53
C ARG A 566 4.43 -8.32 -25.40
N SER A 567 4.21 -9.63 -25.29
CA SER A 567 3.28 -10.22 -24.35
C SER A 567 3.69 -9.92 -22.90
N GLY A 568 4.92 -10.27 -22.50
CA GLY A 568 5.40 -10.02 -21.14
C GLY A 568 4.45 -10.54 -20.05
N THR A 569 4.57 -9.97 -18.85
CA THR A 569 3.73 -10.31 -17.69
C THR A 569 2.47 -9.44 -17.64
N ARG A 570 1.31 -10.06 -17.36
CA ARG A 570 0.05 -9.33 -17.10
C ARG A 570 -0.19 -9.21 -15.61
N ILE A 571 -0.56 -8.01 -15.17
CA ILE A 571 -0.79 -7.68 -13.77
C ILE A 571 -2.29 -7.76 -13.48
N GLY A 572 -2.68 -8.65 -12.57
CA GLY A 572 -4.03 -8.66 -12.02
C GLY A 572 -4.35 -7.38 -11.25
N GLY A 573 -5.59 -6.90 -11.40
CA GLY A 573 -6.03 -5.64 -10.80
C GLY A 573 -7.52 -5.66 -10.48
N ARG A 574 -7.88 -5.14 -9.30
CA ARG A 574 -9.28 -4.87 -8.93
C ARG A 574 -9.43 -3.54 -8.21
N MET A 575 -10.62 -2.97 -8.27
CA MET A 575 -10.92 -1.74 -7.55
C MET A 575 -10.75 -1.94 -6.03
N GLY A 576 -9.94 -1.09 -5.44
CA GLY A 576 -9.76 -0.93 -4.00
C GLY A 576 -10.71 0.16 -3.49
N ARG A 577 -10.17 1.19 -2.84
CA ARG A 577 -10.94 2.31 -2.28
C ARG A 577 -11.00 3.48 -3.27
N PRO A 578 -12.16 4.10 -3.50
CA PRO A 578 -12.23 5.36 -4.25
C PRO A 578 -11.39 6.46 -3.61
N GLY A 579 -10.91 7.41 -4.43
CA GLY A 579 -10.29 8.64 -3.95
C GLY A 579 -11.24 9.46 -3.07
N LYS A 580 -10.69 10.22 -2.12
CA LYS A 580 -11.46 11.09 -1.22
C LYS A 580 -10.79 12.44 -1.05
N SER A 581 -11.58 13.51 -1.16
CA SER A 581 -11.23 14.89 -0.82
C SER A 581 -12.24 15.52 0.15
N LYS A 582 -13.03 14.69 0.84
CA LYS A 582 -14.09 15.15 1.78
C LYS A 582 -13.46 15.76 3.04
N PRO A 583 -14.08 16.80 3.63
CA PRO A 583 -13.65 17.35 4.92
C PRO A 583 -13.73 16.29 6.03
N ARG A 584 -12.80 16.34 6.99
CA ARG A 584 -12.84 15.49 8.19
C ARG A 584 -13.93 16.00 9.13
N LYS A 585 -14.97 15.18 9.35
CA LYS A 585 -16.10 15.48 10.25
C LYS A 585 -16.25 14.32 11.24
N MET A 586 -16.42 14.63 12.53
CA MET A 586 -16.90 13.65 13.50
C MET A 586 -18.39 13.39 13.25
N ASN A 587 -18.96 12.34 13.86
CA ASN A 587 -20.38 12.04 13.78
C ASN A 587 -21.00 12.00 15.19
N PRO A 588 -21.93 12.91 15.54
CA PRO A 588 -22.36 14.08 14.76
C PRO A 588 -21.22 15.11 14.59
N PRO A 589 -21.24 15.99 13.56
CA PRO A 589 -20.19 16.98 13.37
C PRO A 589 -20.28 18.09 14.43
N PRO A 590 -19.28 18.24 15.34
CA PRO A 590 -19.28 19.31 16.31
C PRO A 590 -18.86 20.63 15.65
N HIS A 591 -19.41 21.73 16.15
CA HIS A 591 -18.91 23.08 15.87
C HIS A 591 -17.98 23.58 16.99
N VAL A 592 -18.10 23.02 18.19
CA VAL A 592 -17.32 23.36 19.39
C VAL A 592 -17.12 22.11 20.25
N LEU A 593 -15.99 22.02 20.97
CA LEU A 593 -15.74 20.98 21.96
C LEU A 593 -16.23 21.46 23.33
N PHE A 594 -17.50 21.20 23.64
CA PHE A 594 -18.10 21.50 24.94
C PHE A 594 -19.03 20.34 25.34
N PRO A 595 -18.93 19.78 26.55
CA PRO A 595 -19.80 18.68 26.96
C PRO A 595 -21.22 19.20 27.20
N LEU A 596 -22.19 18.61 26.49
CA LEU A 596 -23.61 18.93 26.64
C LEU A 596 -24.44 17.74 27.15
N GLY A 597 -23.81 16.58 27.33
CA GLY A 597 -24.51 15.32 27.64
C GLY A 597 -25.70 15.08 26.71
N ASP A 598 -26.80 14.64 27.30
CA ASP A 598 -28.08 14.43 26.62
C ASP A 598 -28.93 15.70 26.53
N SER A 599 -28.61 16.75 27.32
CA SER A 599 -29.31 18.03 27.30
C SER A 599 -29.23 18.74 25.94
N GLY A 600 -28.21 18.45 25.12
CA GLY A 600 -28.11 18.94 23.74
C GLY A 600 -28.99 18.17 22.73
N GLY A 601 -29.72 17.15 23.17
CA GLY A 601 -30.50 16.23 22.34
C GLY A 601 -29.64 15.43 21.35
N ALA A 602 -30.29 14.74 20.40
CA ALA A 602 -29.63 13.87 19.42
C ALA A 602 -28.54 14.57 18.57
N ARG A 603 -28.61 15.90 18.42
CA ARG A 603 -27.64 16.71 17.68
C ARG A 603 -26.55 17.32 18.55
N ARG A 604 -26.64 17.17 19.88
CA ARG A 604 -25.75 17.82 20.86
C ARG A 604 -25.62 19.33 20.59
N SER A 605 -26.76 20.00 20.48
CA SER A 605 -26.85 21.44 20.18
C SER A 605 -26.93 22.30 21.43
N CYS A 606 -26.14 23.38 21.47
CA CYS A 606 -26.26 24.41 22.51
C CYS A 606 -27.65 25.07 22.52
N GLN A 607 -28.33 25.19 21.37
CA GLN A 607 -29.68 25.76 21.34
C GLN A 607 -30.67 24.86 22.08
N SER A 608 -30.58 23.54 21.87
CA SER A 608 -31.42 22.57 22.59
C SER A 608 -31.12 22.58 24.09
N ALA A 609 -29.83 22.61 24.45
CA ALA A 609 -29.42 22.69 25.86
C ALA A 609 -29.91 23.98 26.53
N SER A 610 -29.91 25.12 25.83
CA SER A 610 -30.36 26.41 26.40
C SER A 610 -31.86 26.45 26.75
N THR A 611 -32.66 25.57 26.15
CA THR A 611 -34.10 25.45 26.42
C THR A 611 -34.45 24.20 27.23
N HIS A 612 -33.45 23.40 27.64
CA HIS A 612 -33.66 22.16 28.38
C HIS A 612 -34.03 22.44 29.85
N THR A 613 -34.92 21.61 30.40
CA THR A 613 -35.37 21.65 31.80
C THR A 613 -35.22 20.25 32.41
N ALA A 614 -34.89 20.17 33.71
CA ALA A 614 -34.58 18.92 34.42
C ALA A 614 -35.71 17.87 34.45
N GLU A 615 -36.95 18.23 34.10
CA GLU A 615 -38.11 17.32 34.04
C GLU A 615 -38.18 16.54 32.70
N ILE A 616 -37.50 17.00 31.65
CA ILE A 616 -37.40 16.30 30.35
C ILE A 616 -36.66 14.96 30.50
N ASP A 617 -35.77 14.85 31.49
CA ASP A 617 -35.05 13.60 31.79
C ASP A 617 -35.88 12.62 32.64
N ALA A 618 -36.99 13.08 33.23
CA ALA A 618 -37.74 12.31 34.23
C ALA A 618 -39.04 11.67 33.71
N ASP A 619 -39.83 12.33 32.85
CA ASP A 619 -41.00 11.74 32.20
C ASP A 619 -41.57 12.74 31.17
N ASN A 620 -42.08 12.26 30.04
CA ASN A 620 -42.72 13.04 28.96
C ASN A 620 -43.95 13.86 29.44
N VAL A 621 -43.74 14.92 30.22
CA VAL A 621 -44.81 15.81 30.73
C VAL A 621 -44.47 17.27 30.36
N ASP A 622 -45.52 18.01 30.01
CA ASP A 622 -45.46 19.40 29.53
C ASP A 622 -44.62 20.32 30.46
N PRO A 623 -43.83 21.25 29.89
CA PRO A 623 -42.93 22.11 30.66
C PRO A 623 -43.69 23.13 31.51
N ASP A 624 -43.46 23.11 32.82
CA ASP A 624 -43.91 24.15 33.75
C ASP A 624 -42.98 25.39 33.64
N VAL A 625 -43.57 26.56 33.38
CA VAL A 625 -42.88 27.79 32.93
C VAL A 625 -42.13 28.52 34.06
N GLN A 626 -42.03 27.91 35.25
CA GLN A 626 -41.51 28.56 36.47
C GLN A 626 -40.11 28.09 36.94
N LYS A 627 -39.43 27.18 36.22
CA LYS A 627 -38.04 26.76 36.56
C LYS A 627 -37.02 27.21 35.51
N GLU A 628 -35.81 27.53 35.96
CA GLU A 628 -34.70 28.03 35.13
C GLU A 628 -34.35 27.02 34.01
N ALA A 629 -34.74 27.35 32.78
CA ALA A 629 -34.29 26.63 31.59
C ALA A 629 -32.80 26.91 31.30
N GLY A 630 -32.08 25.91 30.78
CA GLY A 630 -30.69 26.08 30.35
C GLY A 630 -29.62 25.72 31.39
N SER A 631 -29.99 25.19 32.55
CA SER A 631 -29.06 24.60 33.51
C SER A 631 -28.81 23.13 33.17
N ILE A 632 -27.55 22.74 33.00
CA ILE A 632 -27.14 21.36 32.66
C ILE A 632 -26.09 20.84 33.63
N GLU A 633 -26.10 19.53 33.89
CA GLU A 633 -25.03 18.84 34.62
C GLU A 633 -24.08 18.18 33.62
N SER A 634 -22.76 18.37 33.79
CA SER A 634 -21.75 17.81 32.89
C SER A 634 -20.40 17.66 33.58
N GLU A 635 -19.68 16.60 33.21
CA GLU A 635 -18.30 16.41 33.66
C GLU A 635 -17.35 17.38 32.96
N VAL A 636 -16.69 18.23 33.75
CA VAL A 636 -15.72 19.21 33.29
C VAL A 636 -14.47 19.17 34.15
N GLY A 637 -13.32 19.49 33.54
CA GLY A 637 -12.07 19.63 34.27
C GLY A 637 -12.12 20.80 35.25
N ARG A 638 -11.77 20.57 36.52
CA ARG A 638 -11.65 21.64 37.51
C ARG A 638 -10.37 22.43 37.26
N ARG A 639 -10.45 23.75 37.32
CA ARG A 639 -9.31 24.67 37.19
C ARG A 639 -9.24 25.55 38.42
N ARG A 640 -8.09 26.17 38.72
CA ARG A 640 -7.93 27.05 39.89
C ARG A 640 -7.34 28.39 39.48
N GLY A 641 -7.98 29.49 39.85
CA GLY A 641 -7.47 30.84 39.63
C GLY A 641 -6.22 31.09 40.47
N ALA A 642 -5.08 31.37 39.81
CA ALA A 642 -3.79 31.50 40.50
C ALA A 642 -3.74 32.65 41.53
N GLN A 643 -4.57 33.69 41.35
CA GLN A 643 -4.55 34.89 42.20
C GLN A 643 -5.64 34.92 43.27
N CYS A 644 -6.82 34.36 42.99
CA CYS A 644 -8.00 34.47 43.87
C CYS A 644 -8.44 33.14 44.50
N GLY A 645 -7.88 32.00 44.06
CA GLY A 645 -8.21 30.66 44.55
C GLY A 645 -9.56 30.10 44.10
N GLU A 646 -10.33 30.84 43.30
CA GLU A 646 -11.61 30.40 42.73
C GLU A 646 -11.42 29.16 41.85
N ILE A 647 -12.44 28.29 41.79
CA ILE A 647 -12.39 27.01 41.07
C ILE A 647 -13.38 27.04 39.89
N PRO A 648 -13.04 27.70 38.76
CA PRO A 648 -13.89 27.68 37.58
C PRO A 648 -13.64 26.44 36.71
N TYR A 649 -14.50 26.25 35.70
CA TYR A 649 -14.26 25.34 34.58
C TYR A 649 -13.62 26.05 33.37
N LEU A 650 -13.74 27.39 33.31
CA LEU A 650 -13.18 28.23 32.26
C LEU A 650 -11.67 28.44 32.46
N THR A 651 -10.96 28.64 31.35
CA THR A 651 -9.51 28.92 31.25
C THR A 651 -9.12 30.31 31.76
N ARG A 652 -10.10 31.20 31.92
CA ARG A 652 -9.95 32.54 32.49
C ARG A 652 -10.91 32.69 33.67
N CYS A 653 -10.38 33.17 34.79
CA CYS A 653 -11.18 33.46 35.98
C CYS A 653 -11.97 34.76 35.79
N ASP A 654 -13.28 34.72 36.02
CA ASP A 654 -14.15 35.91 35.89
C ASP A 654 -13.87 36.95 36.98
N ARG A 655 -13.39 36.52 38.16
CA ARG A 655 -13.11 37.41 39.29
C ARG A 655 -11.81 38.18 39.17
N CYS A 656 -10.71 37.53 38.79
CA CYS A 656 -9.38 38.16 38.72
C CYS A 656 -8.87 38.36 37.29
N GLY A 657 -9.56 37.81 36.28
CA GLY A 657 -9.18 37.90 34.87
C GLY A 657 -7.95 37.08 34.48
N GLY A 658 -7.31 36.39 35.43
CA GLY A 658 -6.10 35.59 35.21
C GLY A 658 -6.39 34.19 34.65
N HIS A 659 -5.36 33.58 34.07
CA HIS A 659 -5.41 32.19 33.59
C HIS A 659 -5.58 31.21 34.75
N THR A 660 -6.37 30.16 34.54
CA THR A 660 -6.66 29.12 35.54
C THR A 660 -5.98 27.82 35.11
N PRO A 661 -4.86 27.38 35.72
CA PRO A 661 -4.31 26.06 35.46
C PRO A 661 -5.27 24.93 35.90
N PHE A 662 -5.11 23.75 35.29
CA PHE A 662 -5.84 22.55 35.69
C PHE A 662 -5.55 22.21 37.16
N ALA A 663 -6.61 21.91 37.93
CA ALA A 663 -6.51 21.56 39.34
C ALA A 663 -6.75 20.05 39.48
N CYS A 664 -5.69 19.30 39.74
CA CYS A 664 -5.79 17.87 40.01
C CYS A 664 -6.66 17.64 41.26
N PRO A 665 -7.65 16.73 41.24
CA PRO A 665 -8.47 16.40 42.42
C PRO A 665 -7.71 15.69 43.54
N SER A 666 -6.48 15.22 43.27
CA SER A 666 -5.76 14.25 44.08
C SER A 666 -4.43 14.79 44.61
N THR A 667 -4.18 14.61 45.91
CA THR A 667 -2.89 14.87 46.57
C THR A 667 -1.86 13.76 46.35
N THR A 668 -2.15 12.72 45.57
CA THR A 668 -1.23 11.59 45.29
C THR A 668 -0.58 11.64 43.90
N CYS A 669 -0.87 12.65 43.08
CA CYS A 669 -0.16 12.91 41.83
C CYS A 669 0.88 14.01 42.10
N GLY A 670 2.10 13.60 42.47
CA GLY A 670 3.23 14.48 42.75
C GLY A 670 3.77 15.21 41.53
#